data_AF-A0A1X7D6H6-F1
#
_entry.id   AF-A0A1X7D6H6-F1
#
_cell.length_a   1.000
_cell.length_b   1.000
_cell.length_c   1.000
_cell.angle_alpha   90.00
_cell.angle_beta   90.00
_cell.angle_gamma   90.00
#
_symmetry.space_group_name_H-M   'P 1'
#
loop_
_entity.id
_entity.type
_entity.pdbx_description
1 polymer ?
#
loop_
_entity_poly.entity_id
_entity_poly.type
_entity_poly.pdbx_seq_one_letter_code
_entity_poly.pdbx_strand_id
1 'polypeptide(L)'
;MNNFFIITSRIKNFTFHYSQILRCSTVIFFTLLTALSAPAYAAETKHVLVLHSYHAGMSWVSNIDKAIRDTLLTPPFENLILHIEYMDTKRNHSDGYYLKLEELYKDKYQNTPISLILTSDTNAFDFMRKNGPIIFPNIPVIFCGINDFSDEMLSGTSNFTGVAEITSSKDTVETILNQLPATKEIFVVNDDLKSGRACQANIAKNLMPFKNKVSIKYNTNMSINELKNKIQSLKQGSVVLLGVYFSDREDRYFTFEKLGSMLTQDSPVPVYCLYRFNLIDGVIGGKVISGYRQGVTMSKIARRVLSGEAPKYIPVVKTGTNSFIFDWKAMRKHNIPLSTLPSESTLINKPFSFYQEYHWLVWLALLIFATLSILIFVLTKKIIELRLLRKILSISELKYRSIFDNATEGLFQVTREGKLISANYALAAMFGYESPKDMIASVNNVVKDMHAVDSDRKKILETLDEYGKITNLEFRMKRKDNTEIFVCMNARETTTQDSMIIHEGSVIDVSERKHDADNLLKEKEKVENINKALQVSMAHLRILLETMPELVWFKDTNGVYVFCNQRFERLYGASEAEIVGKTDYDFVDKDLADFFRAHDLKAMNAKIPSVNEETLTYNSDGHTEDLETIKTPILDADGNLSGVLGMARDITERKQALKELDKLRSYLSNIIDSMPSMLVGVDYEGKVILWNRTAEITTGVSPQSAQGKFLINVQPRMKSVMESVKESLKSRKPKKEQRVPYLVNGKTRYEDIIIYPLITNVIEGAVIRIDDVTERFNLEQLMVQSEKMMSVGGLAAGMAHEINNPLAAILGSAQNLKNRLSKNSQKNIEIANECEVSFENIKKYAEARNCMKLIAGIHQSGLRAANIVQDMLSFSRKSEKQLSYHNLRDLLESSLKLVMNDYNIKNNYDFKQIKIIRDYDPVIPEIQCDGNEIQQVLLNLLKNGAEAMSEKIYVGENPQFLLKLHKSGDMAFIEITDNGPGMNEETRKRILEPFYTTKPAGQGTGLGLSVSYFIITDRHKGSMEVFSEQGKWTSFVIKLPYKA
;
A
#
# COMPACT_ATOMS: atom_id res chain seq x y z
N MET A 1 -37.27 21.80 69.02
CA MET A 1 -37.63 20.38 68.82
C MET A 1 -37.98 19.99 67.37
N ASN A 2 -37.62 20.75 66.32
CA ASN A 2 -37.86 20.33 64.92
C ASN A 2 -36.64 20.36 63.99
N ASN A 3 -35.44 20.73 64.47
CA ASN A 3 -34.20 20.68 63.66
C ASN A 3 -33.27 19.49 64.00
N PHE A 4 -33.62 18.64 64.97
CA PHE A 4 -32.78 17.50 65.40
C PHE A 4 -33.20 16.16 64.75
N PHE A 5 -34.41 16.09 64.18
CA PHE A 5 -34.93 14.87 63.54
C PHE A 5 -34.62 14.77 62.04
N ILE A 6 -34.30 15.89 61.38
CA ILE A 6 -34.00 15.93 59.95
C ILE A 6 -32.52 15.58 59.66
N ILE A 7 -31.62 15.81 60.63
CA ILE A 7 -30.18 15.52 60.50
C ILE A 7 -29.89 14.03 60.78
N THR A 8 -30.60 13.39 61.71
CA THR A 8 -30.42 11.96 62.04
C THR A 8 -30.98 11.01 60.98
N SER A 9 -32.03 11.43 60.25
CA SER A 9 -32.59 10.69 59.10
C SER A 9 -31.65 10.72 57.88
N ARG A 10 -31.02 11.86 57.58
CA ARG A 10 -30.06 11.97 56.47
C ARG A 10 -28.73 11.26 56.73
N ILE A 11 -28.24 11.23 57.98
CA ILE A 11 -27.00 10.51 58.32
C ILE A 11 -27.20 8.99 58.28
N LYS A 12 -28.34 8.46 58.74
CA LYS A 12 -28.63 7.01 58.67
C LYS A 12 -28.74 6.51 57.22
N ASN A 13 -29.39 7.26 56.33
CA ASN A 13 -29.48 6.88 54.91
C ASN A 13 -28.13 7.00 54.17
N PHE A 14 -27.27 7.96 54.55
CA PHE A 14 -25.92 8.05 53.99
C PHE A 14 -25.02 6.89 54.45
N THR A 15 -25.05 6.51 55.74
CA THR A 15 -24.31 5.33 56.23
C THR A 15 -24.85 4.01 55.70
N PHE A 16 -26.16 3.91 55.42
CA PHE A 16 -26.75 2.69 54.86
C PHE A 16 -26.37 2.50 53.39
N HIS A 17 -26.39 3.57 52.58
CA HIS A 17 -25.91 3.52 51.20
C HIS A 17 -24.39 3.39 51.11
N TYR A 18 -23.60 3.98 52.01
CA TYR A 18 -22.15 3.74 52.03
C TYR A 18 -21.83 2.29 52.42
N SER A 19 -22.56 1.68 53.36
CA SER A 19 -22.34 0.25 53.70
C SER A 19 -22.81 -0.70 52.59
N GLN A 20 -23.85 -0.35 51.82
CA GLN A 20 -24.27 -1.13 50.66
C GLN A 20 -23.34 -0.93 49.47
N ILE A 21 -22.82 0.27 49.23
CA ILE A 21 -21.83 0.52 48.19
C ILE A 21 -20.50 -0.12 48.57
N LEU A 22 -20.10 -0.08 49.84
CA LEU A 22 -18.89 -0.75 50.33
C LEU A 22 -19.06 -2.28 50.36
N ARG A 23 -20.26 -2.82 50.63
CA ARG A 23 -20.57 -4.26 50.50
C ARG A 23 -20.68 -4.69 49.05
N CYS A 24 -21.28 -3.89 48.16
CA CYS A 24 -21.29 -4.18 46.74
C CYS A 24 -19.89 -4.04 46.15
N SER A 25 -19.09 -3.06 46.56
CA SER A 25 -17.71 -2.91 46.08
C SER A 25 -16.79 -3.96 46.68
N THR A 26 -16.96 -4.39 47.93
CA THR A 26 -16.20 -5.53 48.48
C THR A 26 -16.68 -6.86 47.94
N VAL A 27 -17.97 -7.06 47.66
CA VAL A 27 -18.47 -8.26 46.98
C VAL A 27 -18.02 -8.27 45.53
N ILE A 28 -18.02 -7.14 44.82
CA ILE A 28 -17.47 -7.01 43.46
C ILE A 28 -15.95 -7.17 43.48
N PHE A 29 -15.24 -6.64 44.47
CA PHE A 29 -13.79 -6.78 44.59
C PHE A 29 -13.39 -8.19 45.02
N PHE A 30 -14.18 -8.88 45.86
CA PHE A 30 -13.98 -10.29 46.19
C PHE A 30 -14.49 -11.23 45.10
N THR A 31 -15.53 -10.91 44.33
CA THR A 31 -15.93 -11.69 43.15
C THR A 31 -14.97 -11.47 41.98
N LEU A 32 -14.39 -10.29 41.83
CA LEU A 32 -13.25 -10.08 40.93
C LEU A 32 -12.01 -10.80 41.47
N LEU A 33 -11.72 -10.76 42.77
CA LEU A 33 -10.57 -11.50 43.32
C LEU A 33 -10.76 -13.00 43.22
N THR A 34 -11.96 -13.56 43.43
CA THR A 34 -12.23 -15.00 43.25
C THR A 34 -12.38 -15.39 41.78
N ALA A 35 -12.74 -14.46 40.88
CA ALA A 35 -12.61 -14.66 39.43
C ALA A 35 -11.15 -14.57 38.95
N LEU A 36 -10.30 -13.80 39.63
CA LEU A 36 -8.84 -13.69 39.41
C LEU A 36 -8.03 -14.74 40.18
N SER A 37 -8.67 -15.47 41.10
CA SER A 37 -8.12 -16.62 41.83
C SER A 37 -9.04 -17.82 41.73
N ALA A 38 -9.64 -18.02 40.54
CA ALA A 38 -9.77 -19.38 40.08
C ALA A 38 -8.34 -19.94 40.04
N PRO A 39 -8.05 -21.11 40.64
CA PRO A 39 -6.81 -21.78 40.28
C PRO A 39 -6.83 -21.82 38.76
N ALA A 40 -5.78 -21.31 38.14
CA ALA A 40 -5.47 -21.72 36.79
C ALA A 40 -5.36 -23.24 36.89
N TYR A 41 -6.49 -23.93 36.70
CA TYR A 41 -6.50 -25.30 36.27
C TYR A 41 -5.69 -25.18 35.00
N ALA A 42 -4.40 -25.53 35.09
CA ALA A 42 -3.58 -25.74 33.92
C ALA A 42 -4.43 -26.68 33.08
N ALA A 43 -5.11 -26.13 32.06
CA ALA A 43 -5.99 -26.90 31.22
C ALA A 43 -5.05 -27.92 30.61
N GLU A 44 -5.15 -29.16 31.11
CA GLU A 44 -4.26 -30.25 30.78
C GLU A 44 -4.10 -30.24 29.26
N THR A 45 -2.88 -30.00 28.79
CA THR A 45 -2.64 -29.70 27.39
C THR A 45 -3.00 -30.91 26.56
N LYS A 46 -4.17 -30.89 25.94
CA LYS A 46 -4.70 -32.03 25.20
C LYS A 46 -3.98 -32.15 23.86
N HIS A 47 -3.41 -33.32 23.61
CA HIS A 47 -2.78 -33.66 22.35
C HIS A 47 -3.80 -34.29 21.40
N VAL A 48 -3.85 -33.81 20.16
CA VAL A 48 -4.72 -34.34 19.10
C VAL A 48 -3.84 -34.81 17.95
N LEU A 49 -3.98 -36.06 17.55
CA LEU A 49 -3.29 -36.63 16.40
C LEU A 49 -4.16 -36.48 15.16
N VAL A 50 -3.63 -35.88 14.10
CA VAL A 50 -4.24 -35.79 12.78
C VAL A 50 -3.49 -36.72 11.85
N LEU A 51 -4.14 -37.78 11.40
CA LEU A 51 -3.58 -38.79 10.52
C LEU A 51 -4.20 -38.65 9.13
N HIS A 52 -3.41 -38.14 8.19
CA HIS A 52 -3.82 -38.01 6.79
C HIS A 52 -3.44 -39.25 5.99
N SER A 53 -4.36 -39.73 5.16
CA SER A 53 -4.06 -40.81 4.20
C SER A 53 -2.99 -40.39 3.19
N TYR A 54 -2.99 -39.13 2.76
CA TYR A 54 -2.18 -38.66 1.63
C TYR A 54 -1.23 -37.53 2.03
N HIS A 55 -0.24 -37.25 1.16
CA HIS A 55 0.76 -36.21 1.37
C HIS A 55 0.19 -34.77 1.39
N ALA A 56 0.80 -33.89 2.20
CA ALA A 56 0.39 -32.50 2.45
C ALA A 56 0.22 -31.61 1.21
N GLY A 57 0.97 -31.91 0.14
CA GLY A 57 0.93 -31.17 -1.13
C GLY A 57 -0.33 -31.40 -1.98
N MET A 58 -1.27 -32.24 -1.54
CA MET A 58 -2.58 -32.36 -2.21
C MET A 58 -3.55 -31.32 -1.66
N SER A 59 -4.19 -30.55 -2.54
CA SER A 59 -5.16 -29.50 -2.15
C SER A 59 -6.31 -30.03 -1.29
N TRP A 60 -6.72 -31.29 -1.48
CA TRP A 60 -7.71 -31.94 -0.61
C TRP A 60 -7.25 -31.99 0.86
N VAL A 61 -6.02 -32.48 1.09
CA VAL A 61 -5.41 -32.62 2.43
C VAL A 61 -5.17 -31.24 3.04
N SER A 62 -4.54 -30.32 2.29
CA SER A 62 -4.25 -28.98 2.80
C SER A 62 -5.51 -28.20 3.18
N ASN A 63 -6.63 -28.43 2.48
CA ASN A 63 -7.91 -27.82 2.81
C ASN A 63 -8.52 -28.42 4.09
N ILE A 64 -8.34 -29.72 4.35
CA ILE A 64 -8.76 -30.35 5.61
C ILE A 64 -7.91 -29.80 6.77
N ASP A 65 -6.59 -29.76 6.61
CA ASP A 65 -5.65 -29.18 7.58
C ASP A 65 -6.02 -27.75 7.94
N LYS A 66 -6.27 -26.92 6.91
CA LYS A 66 -6.71 -25.54 7.10
C LYS A 66 -8.01 -25.47 7.89
N ALA A 67 -9.01 -26.30 7.54
CA ALA A 67 -10.28 -26.32 8.24
C ALA A 67 -10.17 -26.75 9.71
N ILE A 68 -9.26 -27.69 10.01
CA ILE A 68 -8.95 -28.09 11.38
C ILE A 68 -8.39 -26.89 12.15
N ARG A 69 -7.41 -26.16 11.60
CA ARG A 69 -6.84 -24.98 12.25
C ARG A 69 -7.90 -23.87 12.44
N ASP A 70 -8.67 -23.57 11.40
CA ASP A 70 -9.67 -22.49 11.41
C ASP A 70 -10.85 -22.77 12.37
N THR A 71 -11.16 -24.04 12.68
CA THR A 71 -12.36 -24.42 13.45
C THR A 71 -12.04 -24.99 14.83
N LEU A 72 -11.02 -25.84 14.93
CA LEU A 72 -10.65 -26.56 16.15
C LEU A 72 -9.81 -25.68 17.08
N LEU A 73 -8.88 -24.88 16.53
CA LEU A 73 -7.98 -23.99 17.29
C LEU A 73 -8.60 -22.61 17.53
N THR A 74 -9.85 -22.59 17.98
CA THR A 74 -10.56 -21.36 18.37
C THR A 74 -11.10 -21.50 19.80
N PRO A 75 -11.41 -20.40 20.52
CA PRO A 75 -11.81 -20.47 21.93
C PRO A 75 -12.96 -21.48 22.14
N PRO A 76 -12.89 -22.36 23.16
CA PRO A 76 -11.91 -22.44 24.25
C PRO A 76 -10.69 -23.37 23.99
N PHE A 77 -10.49 -23.86 22.77
CA PHE A 77 -9.52 -24.91 22.44
C PHE A 77 -8.25 -24.39 21.71
N GLU A 78 -7.85 -23.14 21.96
CA GLU A 78 -6.70 -22.51 21.29
C GLU A 78 -5.36 -23.16 21.68
N ASN A 79 -5.27 -23.76 22.88
CA ASN A 79 -4.05 -24.36 23.43
C ASN A 79 -3.90 -25.87 23.16
N LEU A 80 -4.57 -26.41 22.12
CA LEU A 80 -4.39 -27.82 21.72
C LEU A 80 -3.06 -28.02 20.99
N ILE A 81 -2.37 -29.13 21.27
CA ILE A 81 -1.18 -29.54 20.50
C ILE A 81 -1.63 -30.49 19.40
N LEU A 82 -1.49 -30.06 18.15
CA LEU A 82 -1.77 -30.89 16.97
C LEU A 82 -0.51 -31.62 16.53
N HIS A 83 -0.57 -32.95 16.51
CA HIS A 83 0.43 -33.81 15.87
C HIS A 83 -0.10 -34.19 14.49
N ILE A 84 0.56 -33.77 13.42
CA ILE A 84 0.07 -34.01 12.05
C ILE A 84 0.98 -35.01 11.36
N GLU A 85 0.40 -36.12 10.90
CA GLU A 85 1.08 -37.21 10.23
C GLU A 85 0.49 -37.44 8.84
N TYR A 86 1.37 -37.70 7.87
CA TYR A 86 0.97 -38.00 6.50
C TYR A 86 1.44 -39.41 6.14
N MET A 87 0.51 -40.32 5.92
CA MET A 87 0.82 -41.72 5.59
C MET A 87 1.27 -41.89 4.13
N ASP A 88 1.06 -40.90 3.26
CA ASP A 88 1.41 -40.92 1.83
C ASP A 88 1.01 -42.20 1.08
N THR A 89 -0.18 -42.73 1.38
CA THR A 89 -0.58 -44.07 0.95
C THR A 89 -0.95 -44.17 -0.53
N LYS A 90 -1.13 -43.03 -1.21
CA LYS A 90 -1.34 -43.01 -2.66
C LYS A 90 -0.06 -43.35 -3.42
N ARG A 91 1.10 -43.01 -2.85
CA ARG A 91 2.40 -43.33 -3.42
C ARG A 91 2.94 -44.65 -2.86
N ASN A 92 2.62 -45.00 -1.61
CA ASN A 92 3.11 -46.19 -0.91
C ASN A 92 1.96 -47.03 -0.32
N HIS A 93 1.66 -48.21 -0.88
CA HIS A 93 0.48 -48.99 -0.49
C HIS A 93 0.74 -50.48 -0.22
N SER A 94 2.01 -50.88 -0.04
CA SER A 94 2.35 -52.28 0.27
C SER A 94 2.03 -52.65 1.72
N ASP A 95 1.67 -53.90 1.98
CA ASP A 95 1.38 -54.37 3.35
C ASP A 95 2.59 -54.19 4.29
N GLY A 96 3.81 -54.39 3.77
CA GLY A 96 5.04 -54.15 4.51
C GLY A 96 5.26 -52.68 4.89
N TYR A 97 4.70 -51.72 4.13
CA TYR A 97 4.74 -50.31 4.48
C TYR A 97 3.78 -49.99 5.64
N TYR A 98 2.56 -50.54 5.62
CA TYR A 98 1.62 -50.38 6.73
C TYR A 98 2.13 -50.98 8.04
N LEU A 99 2.83 -52.12 8.00
CA LEU A 99 3.48 -52.71 9.19
C LEU A 99 4.55 -51.79 9.78
N LYS A 100 5.36 -51.14 8.93
CA LYS A 100 6.37 -50.17 9.39
C LYS A 100 5.75 -48.91 9.99
N LEU A 101 4.62 -48.45 9.44
CA LEU A 101 3.86 -47.32 10.01
C LEU A 101 3.29 -47.68 11.39
N GLU A 102 2.80 -48.91 11.56
CA GLU A 102 2.36 -49.41 12.86
C GLU A 102 3.50 -49.40 13.89
N GLU A 103 4.66 -49.96 13.55
CA GLU A 103 5.83 -49.96 14.43
C GLU A 103 6.30 -48.54 14.77
N LEU A 104 6.37 -47.66 13.76
CA LEU A 104 6.75 -46.26 13.93
C LEU A 104 5.79 -45.51 14.85
N TYR A 105 4.48 -45.58 14.62
CA TYR A 105 3.52 -44.83 15.44
C TYR A 105 3.43 -45.38 16.86
N LYS A 106 3.61 -46.70 17.04
CA LYS A 106 3.71 -47.29 18.37
C LYS A 106 4.91 -46.73 19.13
N ASP A 107 6.09 -46.67 18.52
CA ASP A 107 7.29 -46.12 19.16
C ASP A 107 7.21 -44.60 19.37
N LYS A 108 6.74 -43.87 18.36
CA LYS A 108 6.66 -42.40 18.37
C LYS A 108 5.69 -41.88 19.43
N TYR A 109 4.54 -42.53 19.61
CA TYR A 109 3.48 -42.05 20.49
C TYR A 109 3.37 -42.80 21.83
N GLN A 110 4.24 -43.76 22.13
CA GLN A 110 4.22 -44.52 23.40
C GLN A 110 4.23 -43.63 24.66
N ASN A 111 4.91 -42.47 24.59
CA ASN A 111 5.07 -41.54 25.71
C ASN A 111 4.25 -40.24 25.53
N THR A 112 3.34 -40.18 24.55
CA THR A 112 2.53 -38.98 24.28
C THR A 112 1.05 -39.27 24.56
N PRO A 113 0.41 -38.59 25.52
CA PRO A 113 -0.98 -38.86 25.88
C PRO A 113 -1.95 -38.24 24.85
N ILE A 114 -2.21 -38.98 23.77
CA ILE A 114 -3.16 -38.58 22.73
C ILE A 114 -4.60 -38.67 23.27
N SER A 115 -5.33 -37.55 23.19
CA SER A 115 -6.70 -37.41 23.70
C SER A 115 -7.77 -37.62 22.63
N LEU A 116 -7.41 -37.43 21.35
CA LEU A 116 -8.31 -37.52 20.20
C LEU A 116 -7.51 -37.79 18.92
N ILE A 117 -8.06 -38.60 18.02
CA ILE A 117 -7.47 -38.86 16.71
C ILE A 117 -8.43 -38.40 15.61
N LEU A 118 -7.93 -37.62 14.67
CA LEU A 118 -8.62 -37.18 13.46
C LEU A 118 -8.03 -37.92 12.26
N THR A 119 -8.84 -38.60 11.45
CA THR A 119 -8.35 -39.31 10.26
C THR A 119 -8.95 -38.74 8.99
N SER A 120 -8.12 -38.46 7.98
CA SER A 120 -8.61 -38.11 6.64
C SER A 120 -8.56 -39.29 5.68
N ASP A 121 -9.65 -39.48 4.95
CA ASP A 121 -9.83 -40.44 3.87
C ASP A 121 -9.77 -41.91 4.32
N THR A 122 -10.11 -42.81 3.39
CA THR A 122 -10.32 -44.24 3.66
C THR A 122 -9.10 -44.95 4.24
N ASN A 123 -7.88 -44.64 3.81
CA ASN A 123 -6.70 -45.43 4.20
C ASN A 123 -6.27 -45.18 5.66
N ALA A 124 -6.31 -43.92 6.12
CA ALA A 124 -6.05 -43.57 7.52
C ALA A 124 -7.15 -44.09 8.44
N PHE A 125 -8.42 -44.03 7.99
CA PHE A 125 -9.53 -44.65 8.70
C PHE A 125 -9.34 -46.17 8.84
N ASP A 126 -9.04 -46.87 7.76
CA ASP A 126 -8.83 -48.33 7.76
C ASP A 126 -7.64 -48.73 8.62
N PHE A 127 -6.53 -47.98 8.55
CA PHE A 127 -5.38 -48.19 9.40
C PHE A 127 -5.72 -48.02 10.89
N MET A 128 -6.44 -46.96 11.26
CA MET A 128 -6.88 -46.75 12.64
C MET A 128 -7.92 -47.76 13.09
N ARG A 129 -8.77 -48.27 12.20
CA ARG A 129 -9.73 -49.32 12.53
C ARG A 129 -9.02 -50.66 12.81
N LYS A 130 -8.00 -51.00 12.00
CA LYS A 130 -7.26 -52.27 12.12
C LYS A 130 -6.23 -52.24 13.26
N ASN A 131 -5.43 -51.17 13.35
CA ASN A 131 -4.27 -51.09 14.23
C ASN A 131 -4.50 -50.12 15.41
N GLY A 132 -5.49 -49.22 15.33
CA GLY A 132 -5.77 -48.24 16.38
C GLY A 132 -6.06 -48.85 17.75
N PRO A 133 -6.83 -49.95 17.89
CA PRO A 133 -6.99 -50.60 19.19
C PRO A 133 -5.68 -51.12 19.81
N ILE A 134 -4.66 -51.39 18.98
CA ILE A 134 -3.33 -51.88 19.41
C ILE A 134 -2.41 -50.71 19.77
N ILE A 135 -2.39 -49.65 18.95
CA ILE A 135 -1.49 -48.49 19.12
C ILE A 135 -2.07 -47.46 20.10
N PHE A 136 -3.39 -47.24 20.05
CA PHE A 136 -4.11 -46.17 20.72
C PHE A 136 -5.37 -46.71 21.45
N PRO A 137 -5.20 -47.47 22.55
CA PRO A 137 -6.31 -48.12 23.22
C PRO A 137 -7.30 -47.10 23.79
N ASN A 138 -8.60 -47.30 23.53
CA ASN A 138 -9.72 -46.49 24.03
C ASN A 138 -9.74 -45.00 23.62
N ILE A 139 -8.92 -44.57 22.65
CA ILE A 139 -8.93 -43.18 22.17
C ILE A 139 -10.04 -42.98 21.11
N PRO A 140 -10.84 -41.89 21.20
CA PRO A 140 -11.86 -41.60 20.20
C PRO A 140 -11.23 -41.25 18.84
N VAL A 141 -11.84 -41.75 17.76
CA VAL A 141 -11.41 -41.50 16.38
C VAL A 141 -12.52 -40.80 15.61
N ILE A 142 -12.20 -39.66 15.00
CA ILE A 142 -13.14 -38.92 14.16
C ILE A 142 -12.62 -38.88 12.73
N PHE A 143 -13.41 -39.35 11.79
CA PHE A 143 -13.01 -39.43 10.39
C PHE A 143 -13.68 -38.38 9.50
N CYS A 144 -13.05 -38.06 8.37
CA CYS A 144 -13.69 -37.36 7.24
C CYS A 144 -13.18 -37.91 5.92
N GLY A 145 -13.91 -37.69 4.80
CA GLY A 145 -13.41 -38.07 3.48
C GLY A 145 -13.48 -39.58 3.15
N ILE A 146 -14.29 -40.36 3.87
CA ILE A 146 -14.43 -41.79 3.59
C ILE A 146 -15.30 -42.01 2.34
N ASN A 147 -14.68 -42.58 1.32
CA ASN A 147 -15.36 -43.03 0.11
C ASN A 147 -16.23 -44.25 0.38
N ASP A 148 -17.46 -44.26 -0.15
CA ASP A 148 -18.41 -45.39 -0.10
C ASP A 148 -18.69 -45.93 1.33
N PHE A 149 -18.81 -45.01 2.29
CA PHE A 149 -19.09 -45.35 3.69
C PHE A 149 -20.41 -46.13 3.85
N SER A 150 -20.33 -47.27 4.55
CA SER A 150 -21.50 -48.03 5.03
C SER A 150 -21.49 -48.13 6.56
N ASP A 151 -22.67 -48.19 7.18
CA ASP A 151 -22.79 -48.29 8.64
C ASP A 151 -22.16 -49.58 9.19
N GLU A 152 -22.08 -50.62 8.36
CA GLU A 152 -21.40 -51.88 8.66
C GLU A 152 -19.90 -51.71 8.91
N MET A 153 -19.26 -50.68 8.34
CA MET A 153 -17.83 -50.40 8.56
C MET A 153 -17.51 -50.03 10.02
N LEU A 154 -18.52 -49.59 10.78
CA LEU A 154 -18.43 -49.27 12.21
C LEU A 154 -18.91 -50.41 13.12
N SER A 155 -19.31 -51.56 12.55
CA SER A 155 -19.72 -52.72 13.34
C SER A 155 -18.55 -53.21 14.20
N GLY A 156 -18.75 -53.23 15.53
CA GLY A 156 -17.72 -53.62 16.50
C GLY A 156 -16.81 -52.48 17.02
N THR A 157 -16.96 -51.23 16.55
CA THR A 157 -16.16 -50.08 17.02
C THR A 157 -17.02 -48.94 17.57
N SER A 158 -17.17 -48.84 18.89
CA SER A 158 -18.02 -47.80 19.54
C SER A 158 -17.37 -46.42 19.68
N ASN A 159 -16.08 -46.29 19.41
CA ASN A 159 -15.30 -45.06 19.61
C ASN A 159 -15.09 -44.24 18.32
N PHE A 160 -15.73 -44.64 17.23
CA PHE A 160 -15.60 -44.00 15.92
C PHE A 160 -16.86 -43.21 15.59
N THR A 161 -16.68 -41.97 15.12
CA THR A 161 -17.74 -41.15 14.52
C THR A 161 -17.11 -40.28 13.43
N GLY A 162 -17.88 -39.52 12.67
CA GLY A 162 -17.27 -38.67 11.66
C GLY A 162 -18.19 -38.18 10.56
N VAL A 163 -17.58 -37.92 9.42
CA VAL A 163 -18.19 -37.30 8.26
C VAL A 163 -17.96 -38.21 7.04
N ALA A 164 -19.05 -38.67 6.43
CA ALA A 164 -18.97 -39.50 5.22
C ALA A 164 -18.77 -38.64 3.97
N GLU A 165 -17.98 -39.12 3.01
CA GLU A 165 -17.83 -38.47 1.70
C GLU A 165 -18.91 -38.96 0.75
N ILE A 166 -20.04 -38.24 0.71
CA ILE A 166 -21.16 -38.57 -0.17
C ILE A 166 -21.37 -37.43 -1.15
N THR A 167 -21.09 -37.67 -2.43
CA THR A 167 -21.30 -36.69 -3.49
C THR A 167 -22.78 -36.50 -3.80
N SER A 168 -23.24 -35.25 -3.99
CA SER A 168 -24.61 -34.92 -4.39
C SER A 168 -24.77 -34.88 -5.92
N SER A 169 -24.55 -36.01 -6.59
CA SER A 169 -24.75 -36.10 -8.04
C SER A 169 -26.22 -35.94 -8.45
N LYS A 170 -27.16 -36.42 -7.62
CA LYS A 170 -28.61 -36.21 -7.79
C LYS A 170 -28.95 -34.70 -7.85
N ASP A 171 -28.61 -33.96 -6.79
CA ASP A 171 -28.96 -32.54 -6.69
C ASP A 171 -28.28 -31.70 -7.80
N THR A 172 -27.07 -32.09 -8.20
CA THR A 172 -26.35 -31.46 -9.31
C THR A 172 -27.08 -31.68 -10.64
N VAL A 173 -27.57 -32.90 -10.91
CA VAL A 173 -28.32 -33.20 -12.13
C VAL A 173 -29.72 -32.57 -12.13
N GLU A 174 -30.42 -32.52 -11.00
CA GLU A 174 -31.66 -31.75 -10.89
C GLU A 174 -31.43 -30.27 -11.22
N THR A 175 -30.32 -29.72 -10.73
CA THR A 175 -29.93 -28.34 -11.04
C THR A 175 -29.58 -28.17 -12.52
N ILE A 176 -28.86 -29.10 -13.13
CA ILE A 176 -28.58 -29.10 -14.58
C ILE A 176 -29.89 -29.08 -15.37
N LEU A 177 -30.87 -29.91 -15.03
CA LEU A 177 -32.12 -29.99 -15.77
C LEU A 177 -33.02 -28.77 -15.57
N ASN A 178 -32.94 -28.11 -14.42
CA ASN A 178 -33.62 -26.84 -14.18
C ASN A 178 -32.94 -25.68 -14.93
N GLN A 179 -31.60 -25.67 -14.99
CA GLN A 179 -30.83 -24.63 -15.69
C GLN A 179 -30.85 -24.79 -17.21
N LEU A 180 -30.85 -26.04 -17.69
CA LEU A 180 -30.78 -26.44 -19.09
C LEU A 180 -31.84 -27.52 -19.39
N PRO A 181 -33.12 -27.14 -19.54
CA PRO A 181 -34.21 -28.09 -19.77
C PRO A 181 -34.09 -28.90 -21.08
N ALA A 182 -33.32 -28.40 -22.05
CA ALA A 182 -33.08 -29.05 -23.33
C ALA A 182 -32.01 -30.17 -23.28
N THR A 183 -31.50 -30.51 -22.09
CA THR A 183 -30.46 -31.53 -21.91
C THR A 183 -30.99 -32.93 -22.25
N LYS A 184 -30.39 -33.59 -23.24
CA LYS A 184 -30.75 -34.94 -23.72
C LYS A 184 -29.73 -36.00 -23.31
N GLU A 185 -28.48 -35.60 -23.07
CA GLU A 185 -27.38 -36.50 -22.73
C GLU A 185 -26.51 -35.92 -21.60
N ILE A 186 -26.18 -36.74 -20.60
CA ILE A 186 -25.17 -36.43 -19.58
C ILE A 186 -24.02 -37.41 -19.74
N PHE A 187 -22.83 -36.89 -20.01
CA PHE A 187 -21.59 -37.65 -20.13
C PHE A 187 -20.79 -37.54 -18.84
N VAL A 188 -20.71 -38.65 -18.09
CA VAL A 188 -20.02 -38.73 -16.80
C VAL A 188 -18.55 -39.11 -17.04
N VAL A 189 -17.65 -38.39 -16.40
CA VAL A 189 -16.20 -38.56 -16.52
C VAL A 189 -15.59 -38.99 -15.18
N ASN A 190 -15.00 -40.19 -15.15
CA ASN A 190 -14.21 -40.74 -14.04
C ASN A 190 -12.99 -41.54 -14.57
N ASP A 191 -11.95 -41.71 -13.76
CA ASP A 191 -10.88 -42.65 -14.07
C ASP A 191 -11.28 -44.11 -13.80
N ASP A 192 -10.45 -45.05 -14.26
CA ASP A 192 -10.62 -46.48 -14.03
C ASP A 192 -9.81 -46.97 -12.81
N LEU A 193 -9.46 -46.09 -11.87
CA LEU A 193 -8.87 -46.49 -10.60
C LEU A 193 -9.96 -46.97 -9.65
N LYS A 194 -9.57 -47.63 -8.54
CA LYS A 194 -10.51 -48.10 -7.51
C LYS A 194 -11.43 -46.97 -7.00
N SER A 195 -10.89 -45.76 -6.82
CA SER A 195 -11.66 -44.57 -6.42
C SER A 195 -12.59 -44.05 -7.51
N GLY A 196 -12.16 -44.01 -8.78
CA GLY A 196 -13.02 -43.59 -9.90
C GLY A 196 -14.16 -44.57 -10.14
N ARG A 197 -13.91 -45.89 -10.05
CA ARG A 197 -14.95 -46.93 -10.12
C ARG A 197 -15.97 -46.82 -8.99
N ALA A 198 -15.52 -46.59 -7.75
CA ALA A 198 -16.41 -46.37 -6.61
C ALA A 198 -17.27 -45.09 -6.80
N CYS A 199 -16.65 -44.00 -7.26
CA CYS A 199 -17.35 -42.76 -7.58
C CYS A 199 -18.40 -42.98 -8.69
N GLN A 200 -18.04 -43.69 -9.75
CA GLN A 200 -18.96 -44.04 -10.84
C GLN A 200 -20.14 -44.87 -10.35
N ALA A 201 -19.92 -45.88 -9.50
CA ALA A 201 -21.00 -46.69 -8.94
C ALA A 201 -21.98 -45.84 -8.10
N ASN A 202 -21.44 -44.93 -7.29
CA ASN A 202 -22.25 -44.00 -6.48
C ASN A 202 -23.07 -43.04 -7.37
N ILE A 203 -22.44 -42.45 -8.39
CA ILE A 203 -23.11 -41.61 -9.38
C ILE A 203 -24.22 -42.39 -10.09
N ALA A 204 -23.93 -43.61 -10.56
CA ALA A 204 -24.92 -44.44 -11.24
C ALA A 204 -26.14 -44.74 -10.38
N LYS A 205 -25.92 -45.06 -9.08
CA LYS A 205 -27.00 -45.27 -8.10
C LYS A 205 -27.84 -44.00 -7.91
N ASN A 206 -27.20 -42.85 -7.72
CA ASN A 206 -27.88 -41.57 -7.49
C ASN A 206 -28.63 -41.06 -8.74
N LEU A 207 -28.18 -41.44 -9.94
CA LEU A 207 -28.77 -41.01 -11.20
C LEU A 207 -29.83 -41.96 -11.76
N MET A 208 -30.08 -43.12 -11.13
CA MET A 208 -31.17 -44.03 -11.52
C MET A 208 -32.53 -43.34 -11.72
N PRO A 209 -32.97 -42.38 -10.85
CA PRO A 209 -34.26 -41.69 -11.02
C PRO A 209 -34.37 -40.86 -12.32
N PHE A 210 -33.24 -40.50 -12.95
CA PHE A 210 -33.22 -39.67 -14.18
C PHE A 210 -33.05 -40.48 -15.47
N LYS A 211 -32.91 -41.80 -15.38
CA LYS A 211 -32.68 -42.68 -16.54
C LYS A 211 -33.76 -42.58 -17.62
N ASN A 212 -34.99 -42.25 -17.23
CA ASN A 212 -36.13 -42.05 -18.14
C ASN A 212 -36.25 -40.62 -18.69
N LYS A 213 -35.47 -39.66 -18.14
CA LYS A 213 -35.51 -38.24 -18.54
C LYS A 213 -34.32 -37.84 -19.42
N VAL A 214 -33.15 -38.44 -19.21
CA VAL A 214 -31.90 -38.07 -19.89
C VAL A 214 -31.05 -39.32 -20.15
N SER A 215 -30.37 -39.38 -21.30
CA SER A 215 -29.41 -40.45 -21.58
C SER A 215 -28.12 -40.24 -20.77
N ILE A 216 -27.76 -41.20 -19.91
CA ILE A 216 -26.54 -41.13 -19.10
C ILE A 216 -25.49 -42.06 -19.72
N LYS A 217 -24.35 -41.49 -20.11
CA LYS A 217 -23.20 -42.21 -20.65
C LYS A 217 -22.00 -42.03 -19.75
N TYR A 218 -21.21 -43.09 -19.59
CA TYR A 218 -19.97 -43.07 -18.82
C TYR A 218 -18.79 -43.18 -19.77
N ASN A 219 -17.69 -42.50 -19.48
CA ASN A 219 -16.46 -42.70 -20.21
C ASN A 219 -15.91 -44.12 -19.97
N THR A 220 -15.19 -44.64 -20.97
CA THR A 220 -14.39 -45.86 -20.81
C THR A 220 -12.98 -45.47 -20.36
N ASN A 221 -12.11 -46.45 -20.13
CA ASN A 221 -10.69 -46.24 -19.84
C ASN A 221 -9.98 -45.59 -21.05
N MET A 222 -10.13 -44.27 -21.20
CA MET A 222 -9.66 -43.43 -22.30
C MET A 222 -8.44 -42.61 -21.85
N SER A 223 -7.56 -42.27 -22.80
CA SER A 223 -6.50 -41.27 -22.56
C SER A 223 -7.09 -39.86 -22.40
N ILE A 224 -6.36 -38.93 -21.79
CA ILE A 224 -6.84 -37.53 -21.65
C ILE A 224 -7.14 -36.87 -23.01
N ASN A 225 -6.35 -37.21 -24.04
CA ASN A 225 -6.52 -36.69 -25.40
C ASN A 225 -7.77 -37.28 -26.07
N GLU A 226 -8.02 -38.57 -25.89
CA GLU A 226 -9.25 -39.23 -26.34
C GLU A 226 -10.49 -38.63 -25.65
N LEU A 227 -10.39 -38.39 -24.33
CA LEU A 227 -11.44 -37.76 -23.55
C LEU A 227 -11.75 -36.33 -24.04
N LYS A 228 -10.71 -35.54 -24.32
CA LYS A 228 -10.85 -34.18 -24.88
C LYS A 228 -11.52 -34.21 -26.25
N ASN A 229 -11.06 -35.07 -27.15
CA ASN A 229 -11.66 -35.26 -28.48
C ASN A 229 -13.12 -35.72 -28.37
N LYS A 230 -13.42 -36.60 -27.40
CA LYS A 230 -14.78 -37.06 -27.16
C LYS A 230 -15.69 -35.92 -26.72
N ILE A 231 -15.25 -35.09 -25.77
CA ILE A 231 -16.01 -33.92 -25.28
C ILE A 231 -16.22 -32.90 -26.41
N GLN A 232 -15.22 -32.66 -27.26
CA GLN A 232 -15.33 -31.79 -28.44
C GLN A 232 -16.35 -32.32 -29.47
N SER A 233 -16.52 -33.64 -29.56
CA SER A 233 -17.50 -34.27 -30.46
C SER A 233 -18.95 -34.28 -29.93
N LEU A 234 -19.18 -33.85 -28.68
CA LEU A 234 -20.52 -33.87 -28.07
C LEU A 234 -21.43 -32.85 -28.75
N LYS A 235 -22.65 -33.29 -29.08
CA LYS A 235 -23.66 -32.45 -29.73
C LYS A 235 -24.30 -31.48 -28.74
N GLN A 236 -24.84 -30.38 -29.27
CA GLN A 236 -25.62 -29.41 -28.49
C GLN A 236 -26.81 -30.09 -27.80
N GLY A 237 -27.03 -29.77 -26.52
CA GLY A 237 -27.96 -30.50 -25.64
C GLY A 237 -27.33 -31.64 -24.84
N SER A 238 -26.00 -31.82 -24.92
CA SER A 238 -25.25 -32.69 -24.02
C SER A 238 -24.58 -31.86 -22.91
N VAL A 239 -24.38 -32.46 -21.74
CA VAL A 239 -23.69 -31.87 -20.59
C VAL A 239 -22.65 -32.85 -20.06
N VAL A 240 -21.49 -32.35 -19.63
CA VAL A 240 -20.44 -33.16 -19.00
C VAL A 240 -20.56 -33.06 -17.48
N LEU A 241 -20.50 -34.20 -16.78
CA LEU A 241 -20.44 -34.27 -15.32
C LEU A 241 -19.10 -34.87 -14.88
N LEU A 242 -18.22 -34.03 -14.33
CA LEU A 242 -16.91 -34.43 -13.83
C LEU A 242 -16.99 -34.97 -12.40
N GLY A 243 -16.63 -36.25 -12.24
CA GLY A 243 -16.36 -36.87 -10.96
C GLY A 243 -14.88 -36.82 -10.61
N VAL A 244 -14.25 -37.98 -10.50
CA VAL A 244 -12.85 -38.15 -10.06
C VAL A 244 -12.02 -38.76 -11.17
N TYR A 245 -10.95 -38.07 -11.60
CA TYR A 245 -10.05 -38.56 -12.64
C TYR A 245 -8.59 -38.16 -12.33
N PHE A 246 -7.79 -39.14 -11.93
CA PHE A 246 -6.41 -38.99 -11.47
C PHE A 246 -5.38 -39.49 -12.46
N SER A 247 -5.69 -40.57 -13.18
CA SER A 247 -4.81 -41.23 -14.12
C SER A 247 -5.58 -41.57 -15.38
N ASP A 248 -4.88 -41.49 -16.50
CA ASP A 248 -5.39 -42.02 -17.76
C ASP A 248 -4.89 -43.47 -17.99
N ARG A 249 -5.31 -44.08 -19.11
CA ARG A 249 -4.87 -45.42 -19.52
C ARG A 249 -3.36 -45.51 -19.80
N GLU A 250 -2.70 -44.38 -20.02
CA GLU A 250 -1.26 -44.30 -20.29
C GLU A 250 -0.45 -44.10 -19.00
N ASP A 251 -1.07 -44.32 -17.83
CA ASP A 251 -0.51 -44.11 -16.49
C ASP A 251 0.02 -42.69 -16.25
N ARG A 252 -0.51 -41.71 -17.00
CA ARG A 252 -0.19 -40.29 -16.76
C ARG A 252 -1.06 -39.77 -15.63
N TYR A 253 -0.40 -39.27 -14.59
CA TYR A 253 -1.06 -38.68 -13.45
C TYR A 253 -1.34 -37.19 -13.67
N PHE A 254 -2.57 -36.77 -13.40
CA PHE A 254 -3.01 -35.38 -13.48
C PHE A 254 -3.26 -34.82 -12.07
N THR A 255 -2.79 -33.60 -11.84
CA THR A 255 -3.11 -32.87 -10.60
C THR A 255 -4.56 -32.37 -10.65
N PHE A 256 -5.25 -32.43 -9.52
CA PHE A 256 -6.67 -32.05 -9.37
C PHE A 256 -7.02 -30.67 -9.95
N GLU A 257 -6.05 -29.75 -9.93
CA GLU A 257 -6.23 -28.35 -10.28
C GLU A 257 -6.23 -28.09 -11.80
N LYS A 258 -5.72 -29.03 -12.60
CA LYS A 258 -5.55 -28.84 -14.06
C LYS A 258 -6.59 -29.55 -14.91
N LEU A 259 -7.24 -30.59 -14.38
CA LEU A 259 -8.18 -31.40 -15.15
C LEU A 259 -9.41 -30.60 -15.60
N GLY A 260 -10.04 -29.87 -14.66
CA GLY A 260 -11.22 -29.05 -14.95
C GLY A 260 -10.97 -28.08 -16.10
N SER A 261 -9.87 -27.32 -16.03
CA SER A 261 -9.48 -26.35 -17.05
C SER A 261 -9.08 -26.99 -18.40
N MET A 262 -8.39 -28.13 -18.36
CA MET A 262 -7.98 -28.86 -19.58
C MET A 262 -9.19 -29.36 -20.39
N LEU A 263 -10.25 -29.77 -19.71
CA LEU A 263 -11.46 -30.29 -20.34
C LEU A 263 -12.43 -29.18 -20.79
N THR A 264 -12.38 -27.99 -20.19
CA THR A 264 -13.30 -26.88 -20.48
C THR A 264 -12.82 -25.89 -21.54
N GLN A 265 -11.50 -25.79 -21.76
CA GLN A 265 -10.90 -24.80 -22.66
C GLN A 265 -11.52 -24.84 -24.06
N ASP A 266 -11.69 -26.04 -24.62
CA ASP A 266 -12.22 -26.28 -25.96
C ASP A 266 -13.56 -27.01 -25.97
N SER A 267 -14.26 -27.08 -24.82
CA SER A 267 -15.55 -27.78 -24.74
C SER A 267 -16.67 -26.95 -25.37
N PRO A 268 -17.41 -27.49 -26.37
CA PRO A 268 -18.60 -26.84 -26.91
C PRO A 268 -19.82 -26.97 -25.99
N VAL A 269 -19.74 -27.83 -24.96
CA VAL A 269 -20.84 -28.15 -24.05
C VAL A 269 -20.55 -27.72 -22.60
N PRO A 270 -21.59 -27.40 -21.81
CA PRO A 270 -21.48 -27.11 -20.38
C PRO A 270 -20.80 -28.24 -19.61
N VAL A 271 -19.86 -27.89 -18.73
CA VAL A 271 -19.14 -28.85 -17.86
C VAL A 271 -19.45 -28.54 -16.39
N TYR A 272 -20.06 -29.49 -15.71
CA TYR A 272 -20.38 -29.46 -14.27
C TYR A 272 -19.44 -30.39 -13.51
N CYS A 273 -19.31 -30.21 -12.20
CA CYS A 273 -18.44 -31.04 -11.37
C CYS A 273 -19.06 -31.37 -10.01
N LEU A 274 -18.59 -32.47 -9.42
CA LEU A 274 -19.00 -32.90 -8.07
C LEU A 274 -18.00 -32.50 -6.98
N TYR A 275 -16.81 -32.04 -7.37
CA TYR A 275 -15.71 -31.75 -6.46
C TYR A 275 -15.22 -30.32 -6.61
N ARG A 276 -14.99 -29.62 -5.49
CA ARG A 276 -14.60 -28.21 -5.49
C ARG A 276 -13.24 -27.96 -6.13
N PHE A 277 -12.30 -28.88 -6.06
CA PHE A 277 -10.98 -28.69 -6.69
C PHE A 277 -11.06 -28.63 -8.22
N ASN A 278 -12.13 -29.14 -8.84
CA ASN A 278 -12.37 -29.02 -10.28
C ASN A 278 -12.98 -27.66 -10.68
N LEU A 279 -13.35 -26.79 -9.74
CA LEU A 279 -13.92 -25.46 -9.99
C LEU A 279 -12.83 -24.45 -10.39
N ILE A 280 -12.17 -24.71 -11.52
CA ILE A 280 -11.10 -23.86 -12.06
C ILE A 280 -11.38 -23.65 -13.55
N ASP A 281 -11.18 -22.40 -14.00
CA ASP A 281 -11.19 -21.96 -15.40
C ASP A 281 -12.20 -22.66 -16.32
N GLY A 282 -13.47 -22.27 -16.20
CA GLY A 282 -14.50 -22.60 -17.19
C GLY A 282 -15.42 -23.77 -16.83
N VAL A 283 -15.22 -24.43 -15.68
CA VAL A 283 -16.18 -25.39 -15.12
C VAL A 283 -17.32 -24.62 -14.45
N ILE A 284 -18.57 -24.94 -14.77
CA ILE A 284 -19.76 -24.22 -14.27
C ILE A 284 -19.98 -24.45 -12.79
N GLY A 285 -19.78 -25.68 -12.31
CA GLY A 285 -19.91 -26.06 -10.92
C GLY A 285 -21.01 -27.07 -10.65
N GLY A 286 -21.66 -26.96 -9.48
CA GLY A 286 -22.63 -27.96 -9.02
C GLY A 286 -22.78 -27.97 -7.51
N LYS A 287 -23.42 -29.02 -6.97
CA LYS A 287 -23.44 -29.27 -5.52
C LYS A 287 -22.19 -30.04 -5.15
N VAL A 288 -21.11 -29.28 -4.97
CA VAL A 288 -19.75 -29.80 -4.83
C VAL A 288 -19.41 -30.17 -3.39
N ILE A 289 -18.55 -31.19 -3.26
CA ILE A 289 -17.89 -31.53 -2.01
C ILE A 289 -16.53 -30.85 -1.92
N SER A 290 -16.07 -30.54 -0.70
CA SER A 290 -14.75 -29.95 -0.48
C SER A 290 -14.10 -30.49 0.80
N GLY A 291 -12.79 -30.72 0.75
CA GLY A 291 -11.99 -31.09 1.91
C GLY A 291 -12.13 -30.08 3.06
N TYR A 292 -12.25 -28.79 2.75
CA TYR A 292 -12.45 -27.75 3.77
C TYR A 292 -13.74 -27.96 4.57
N ARG A 293 -14.89 -28.16 3.91
CA ARG A 293 -16.16 -28.40 4.62
C ARG A 293 -16.18 -29.74 5.38
N GLN A 294 -15.56 -30.77 4.81
CA GLN A 294 -15.34 -32.05 5.49
C GLN A 294 -14.56 -31.83 6.80
N GLY A 295 -13.44 -31.09 6.74
CA GLY A 295 -12.61 -30.74 7.90
C GLY A 295 -13.33 -29.85 8.92
N VAL A 296 -14.14 -28.88 8.49
CA VAL A 296 -14.94 -28.01 9.39
C VAL A 296 -15.94 -28.86 10.18
N THR A 297 -16.68 -29.73 9.51
CA THR A 297 -17.68 -30.59 10.17
C THR A 297 -17.01 -31.60 11.10
N MET A 298 -15.89 -32.21 10.67
CA MET A 298 -15.08 -33.08 11.51
C MET A 298 -14.59 -32.35 12.77
N SER A 299 -14.13 -31.10 12.62
CA SER A 299 -13.65 -30.27 13.73
C SER A 299 -14.78 -29.88 14.69
N LYS A 300 -15.99 -29.64 14.19
CA LYS A 300 -17.17 -29.42 15.06
C LYS A 300 -17.51 -30.66 15.89
N ILE A 301 -17.40 -31.85 15.29
CA ILE A 301 -17.56 -33.12 16.01
C ILE A 301 -16.43 -33.29 17.03
N ALA A 302 -15.18 -32.97 16.66
CA ALA A 302 -14.02 -33.00 17.54
C ALA A 302 -14.21 -32.12 18.78
N ARG A 303 -14.75 -30.92 18.63
CA ARG A 303 -15.07 -30.04 19.76
C ARG A 303 -16.13 -30.59 20.71
N ARG A 304 -17.12 -31.34 20.19
CA ARG A 304 -18.13 -32.02 21.01
C ARG A 304 -17.48 -33.14 21.83
N VAL A 305 -16.62 -33.93 21.19
CA VAL A 305 -15.89 -35.02 21.85
C VAL A 305 -14.89 -34.49 22.90
N LEU A 306 -14.12 -33.44 22.58
CA LEU A 306 -13.18 -32.81 23.52
C LEU A 306 -13.89 -32.15 24.72
N SER A 307 -15.16 -31.76 24.55
CA SER A 307 -16.05 -31.27 25.61
C SER A 307 -16.68 -32.38 26.46
N GLY A 308 -16.43 -33.66 26.15
CA GLY A 308 -16.87 -34.81 26.96
C GLY A 308 -18.03 -35.63 26.39
N GLU A 309 -18.51 -35.34 25.17
CA GLU A 309 -19.55 -36.15 24.52
C GLU A 309 -18.95 -37.44 23.92
N ALA A 310 -19.49 -38.61 24.28
CA ALA A 310 -18.96 -39.88 23.76
C ALA A 310 -19.28 -40.07 22.26
N PRO A 311 -18.31 -40.53 21.43
CA PRO A 311 -18.51 -40.71 19.98
C PRO A 311 -19.74 -41.53 19.59
N LYS A 312 -20.11 -42.55 20.37
CA LYS A 312 -21.28 -43.40 20.13
C LYS A 312 -22.62 -42.64 20.08
N TYR A 313 -22.71 -41.47 20.69
CA TYR A 313 -23.92 -40.63 20.69
C TYR A 313 -23.92 -39.59 19.58
N ILE A 314 -22.80 -39.44 18.86
CA ILE A 314 -22.68 -38.51 17.75
C ILE A 314 -22.90 -39.28 16.44
N PRO A 315 -24.03 -39.07 15.74
CA PRO A 315 -24.29 -39.76 14.48
C PRO A 315 -23.30 -39.32 13.40
N VAL A 316 -22.93 -40.26 12.52
CA VAL A 316 -22.10 -39.96 11.34
C VAL A 316 -22.85 -39.00 10.43
N VAL A 317 -22.20 -37.88 10.10
CA VAL A 317 -22.78 -36.86 9.22
C VAL A 317 -22.66 -37.32 7.77
N LYS A 318 -23.80 -37.67 7.16
CA LYS A 318 -23.91 -38.14 5.78
C LYS A 318 -24.41 -37.07 4.80
N THR A 319 -25.02 -36.00 5.30
CA THR A 319 -25.63 -34.92 4.50
C THR A 319 -25.19 -33.55 5.03
N GLY A 320 -25.36 -32.49 4.23
CA GLY A 320 -25.07 -31.11 4.64
C GLY A 320 -23.60 -30.67 4.54
N THR A 321 -22.72 -31.52 4.03
CA THR A 321 -21.29 -31.19 3.79
C THR A 321 -21.03 -30.67 2.38
N ASN A 322 -21.95 -30.93 1.45
CA ASN A 322 -21.92 -30.43 0.08
C ASN A 322 -22.48 -29.01 -0.02
N SER A 323 -22.04 -28.27 -1.03
CA SER A 323 -22.44 -26.88 -1.22
C SER A 323 -22.69 -26.58 -2.67
N PHE A 324 -23.74 -25.81 -2.97
CA PHE A 324 -23.92 -25.26 -4.30
C PHE A 324 -22.88 -24.17 -4.55
N ILE A 325 -21.98 -24.41 -5.50
CA ILE A 325 -20.98 -23.43 -5.91
C ILE A 325 -20.93 -23.40 -7.44
N PHE A 326 -21.00 -22.18 -7.98
CA PHE A 326 -21.01 -21.95 -9.42
C PHE A 326 -20.03 -20.85 -9.84
N ASP A 327 -19.38 -21.03 -10.98
CA ASP A 327 -18.50 -20.04 -11.58
C ASP A 327 -19.31 -19.07 -12.46
N TRP A 328 -19.27 -17.78 -12.11
CA TRP A 328 -20.01 -16.75 -12.81
C TRP A 328 -19.59 -16.58 -14.28
N LYS A 329 -18.29 -16.67 -14.58
CA LYS A 329 -17.74 -16.52 -15.93
C LYS A 329 -18.14 -17.70 -16.81
N ALA A 330 -18.10 -18.91 -16.26
CA ALA A 330 -18.52 -20.13 -16.96
C ALA A 330 -20.04 -20.13 -17.23
N MET A 331 -20.86 -19.71 -16.26
CA MET A 331 -22.30 -19.57 -16.46
C MET A 331 -22.64 -18.57 -17.59
N ARG A 332 -21.94 -17.44 -17.63
CA ARG A 332 -22.09 -16.45 -18.72
C ARG A 332 -21.69 -17.00 -20.08
N LYS A 333 -20.60 -17.78 -20.17
CA LYS A 333 -20.16 -18.44 -21.42
C LYS A 333 -21.25 -19.33 -22.01
N HIS A 334 -22.02 -20.01 -21.17
CA HIS A 334 -23.08 -20.94 -21.59
C HIS A 334 -24.51 -20.37 -21.49
N ASN A 335 -24.66 -19.05 -21.33
CA ASN A 335 -25.95 -18.35 -21.24
C ASN A 335 -26.90 -18.88 -20.15
N ILE A 336 -26.37 -19.32 -19.00
CA ILE A 336 -27.18 -19.82 -17.89
C ILE A 336 -27.66 -18.65 -17.02
N PRO A 337 -28.98 -18.43 -16.84
CA PRO A 337 -29.51 -17.36 -16.00
C PRO A 337 -29.14 -17.53 -14.53
N LEU A 338 -28.96 -16.44 -13.78
CA LEU A 338 -28.71 -16.51 -12.33
C LEU A 338 -29.97 -16.85 -11.53
N SER A 339 -31.16 -16.62 -12.08
CA SER A 339 -32.46 -16.90 -11.42
C SER A 339 -32.76 -18.40 -11.30
N THR A 340 -32.05 -19.25 -12.04
CA THR A 340 -32.20 -20.71 -11.99
C THR A 340 -31.26 -21.37 -10.97
N LEU A 341 -30.48 -20.55 -10.23
CA LEU A 341 -29.63 -21.03 -9.16
C LEU A 341 -30.45 -21.36 -7.90
N PRO A 342 -30.14 -22.45 -7.19
CA PRO A 342 -30.68 -22.72 -5.86
C PRO A 342 -30.37 -21.57 -4.87
N SER A 343 -31.25 -21.33 -3.89
CA SER A 343 -31.15 -20.22 -2.92
C SER A 343 -29.87 -20.23 -2.07
N GLU A 344 -29.26 -21.40 -1.85
CA GLU A 344 -28.00 -21.56 -1.09
C GLU A 344 -26.72 -21.53 -1.95
N SER A 345 -26.81 -21.01 -3.18
CA SER A 345 -25.70 -21.03 -4.14
C SER A 345 -24.66 -19.94 -3.86
N THR A 346 -23.39 -20.34 -3.84
CA THR A 346 -22.25 -19.40 -3.80
C THR A 346 -21.71 -19.17 -5.20
N LEU A 347 -21.55 -17.91 -5.60
CA LEU A 347 -20.96 -17.53 -6.88
C LEU A 347 -19.48 -17.16 -6.72
N ILE A 348 -18.60 -17.81 -7.49
CA ILE A 348 -17.19 -17.46 -7.59
C ILE A 348 -16.91 -16.72 -8.90
N ASN A 349 -15.82 -15.93 -8.95
CA ASN A 349 -15.42 -15.15 -10.14
C ASN A 349 -16.48 -14.13 -10.63
N LYS A 350 -17.35 -13.65 -9.72
CA LYS A 350 -18.28 -12.55 -10.02
C LYS A 350 -17.46 -11.24 -10.13
N PRO A 351 -17.63 -10.44 -11.21
CA PRO A 351 -16.93 -9.17 -11.33
C PRO A 351 -17.35 -8.24 -10.19
N PHE A 352 -16.36 -7.59 -9.60
CA PHE A 352 -16.57 -6.58 -8.57
C PHE A 352 -17.33 -5.39 -9.17
N SER A 353 -18.44 -5.01 -8.54
CA SER A 353 -19.20 -3.83 -8.90
C SER A 353 -19.17 -2.87 -7.72
N PHE A 354 -18.37 -1.80 -7.86
CA PHE A 354 -18.23 -0.75 -6.86
C PHE A 354 -19.60 -0.22 -6.42
N TYR A 355 -20.52 -0.03 -7.35
CA TYR A 355 -21.88 0.41 -7.03
C TYR A 355 -22.67 -0.63 -6.22
N GLN A 356 -22.64 -1.92 -6.56
CA GLN A 356 -23.43 -2.92 -5.79
C GLN A 356 -22.98 -3.01 -4.32
N GLU A 357 -21.67 -3.00 -4.10
CA GLU A 357 -21.09 -3.17 -2.76
C GLU A 357 -21.16 -1.87 -1.94
N TYR A 358 -21.01 -0.72 -2.59
CA TYR A 358 -20.90 0.59 -1.93
C TYR A 358 -22.00 1.58 -2.36
N HIS A 359 -23.18 1.11 -2.78
CA HIS A 359 -24.27 1.98 -3.25
C HIS A 359 -24.65 3.05 -2.22
N TRP A 360 -24.59 2.72 -0.92
CA TRP A 360 -24.84 3.70 0.14
C TRP A 360 -23.78 4.82 0.18
N LEU A 361 -22.50 4.53 -0.07
CA LEU A 361 -21.44 5.56 -0.20
C LEU A 361 -21.63 6.41 -1.44
N VAL A 362 -22.05 5.81 -2.55
CA VAL A 362 -22.34 6.54 -3.80
C VAL A 362 -23.50 7.52 -3.59
N TRP A 363 -24.58 7.07 -2.95
CA TRP A 363 -25.72 7.94 -2.63
C TRP A 363 -25.37 9.02 -1.61
N LEU A 364 -24.53 8.71 -0.62
CA LEU A 364 -24.01 9.70 0.33
C LEU A 364 -23.18 10.78 -0.38
N ALA A 365 -22.27 10.38 -1.27
CA ALA A 365 -21.46 11.31 -2.05
C ALA A 365 -22.31 12.20 -2.98
N LEU A 366 -23.31 11.61 -3.65
CA LEU A 366 -24.26 12.37 -4.48
C LEU A 366 -25.09 13.35 -3.65
N LEU A 367 -25.53 12.95 -2.45
CA LEU A 367 -26.24 13.84 -1.53
C LEU A 367 -25.36 15.01 -1.07
N ILE A 368 -24.09 14.74 -0.71
CA ILE A 368 -23.13 15.79 -0.36
C ILE A 368 -22.90 16.73 -1.54
N PHE A 369 -22.73 16.20 -2.75
CA PHE A 369 -22.51 17.02 -3.93
C PHE A 369 -23.75 17.88 -4.25
N ALA A 370 -24.95 17.30 -4.18
CA ALA A 370 -26.20 18.01 -4.40
C ALA A 370 -26.42 19.11 -3.36
N THR A 371 -26.18 18.83 -2.07
CA THR A 371 -26.31 19.81 -0.99
C THR A 371 -25.30 20.95 -1.13
N LEU A 372 -24.03 20.65 -1.46
CA LEU A 372 -23.02 21.66 -1.77
C LEU A 372 -23.40 22.51 -2.98
N SER A 373 -23.95 21.89 -4.04
CA SER A 373 -24.34 22.60 -5.26
C SER A 373 -25.52 23.53 -5.00
N ILE A 374 -26.51 23.09 -4.21
CA ILE A 374 -27.63 23.92 -3.75
C ILE A 374 -27.11 25.08 -2.88
N LEU A 375 -26.20 24.80 -1.94
CA LEU A 375 -25.61 25.83 -1.08
C LEU A 375 -24.86 26.89 -1.91
N ILE A 376 -24.02 26.46 -2.86
CA ILE A 376 -23.29 27.34 -3.77
C ILE A 376 -24.27 28.19 -4.60
N PHE A 377 -25.33 27.59 -5.12
CA PHE A 377 -26.35 28.31 -5.88
C PHE A 377 -27.07 29.37 -5.04
N VAL A 378 -27.46 29.03 -3.80
CA VAL A 378 -28.10 29.97 -2.86
C VAL A 378 -27.16 31.12 -2.50
N LEU A 379 -25.90 30.81 -2.17
CA LEU A 379 -24.89 31.82 -1.86
C LEU A 379 -24.65 32.74 -3.06
N THR A 380 -24.52 32.18 -4.26
CA THR A 380 -24.30 32.96 -5.49
C THR A 380 -25.49 33.86 -5.79
N LYS A 381 -26.72 33.34 -5.69
CA LYS A 381 -27.94 34.15 -5.86
C LYS A 381 -27.98 35.29 -4.83
N LYS A 382 -27.64 34.99 -3.57
CA LYS A 382 -27.66 35.99 -2.50
C LYS A 382 -26.61 37.08 -2.70
N ILE A 383 -25.42 36.73 -3.16
CA ILE A 383 -24.35 37.67 -3.47
C ILE A 383 -24.74 38.58 -4.65
N ILE A 384 -25.34 38.03 -5.70
CA ILE A 384 -25.78 38.81 -6.87
C ILE A 384 -26.90 39.79 -6.48
N GLU A 385 -27.90 39.34 -5.73
CA GLU A 385 -29.00 40.17 -5.23
C GLU A 385 -28.49 41.34 -4.37
N LEU A 386 -27.57 41.08 -3.44
CA LEU A 386 -26.96 42.09 -2.58
C LEU A 386 -26.18 43.16 -3.37
N ARG A 387 -25.47 42.75 -4.42
CA ARG A 387 -24.72 43.67 -5.28
C ARG A 387 -25.63 44.53 -6.14
N LEU A 388 -26.73 43.97 -6.66
CA LEU A 388 -27.70 44.70 -7.47
C LEU A 388 -28.42 45.76 -6.64
N LEU A 389 -28.88 45.41 -5.44
CA LEU A 389 -29.59 46.32 -4.53
C LEU A 389 -28.70 47.50 -4.09
N ARG A 390 -27.45 47.24 -3.71
CA ARG A 390 -26.51 48.32 -3.32
C ARG A 390 -26.21 49.26 -4.49
N LYS A 391 -26.07 48.72 -5.70
CA LYS A 391 -25.77 49.53 -6.88
C LYS A 391 -26.96 50.39 -7.30
N ILE A 392 -28.18 49.85 -7.24
CA ILE A 392 -29.42 50.61 -7.50
C ILE A 392 -29.58 51.74 -6.48
N LEU A 393 -29.40 51.43 -5.18
CA LEU A 393 -29.59 52.40 -4.09
C LEU A 393 -28.56 53.55 -4.16
N SER A 394 -27.27 53.23 -4.35
CA SER A 394 -26.20 54.23 -4.42
C SER A 394 -26.36 55.14 -5.64
N ILE A 395 -26.74 54.59 -6.80
CA ILE A 395 -26.94 55.40 -8.01
C ILE A 395 -28.17 56.30 -7.89
N SER A 396 -29.27 55.84 -7.26
CA SER A 396 -30.44 56.70 -7.07
C SER A 396 -30.20 57.83 -6.08
N GLU A 397 -29.45 57.58 -5.00
CA GLU A 397 -29.19 58.58 -3.96
C GLU A 397 -28.23 59.68 -4.45
N LEU A 398 -27.14 59.29 -5.12
CA LEU A 398 -26.19 60.24 -5.72
C LEU A 398 -26.84 61.05 -6.85
N LYS A 399 -27.72 60.43 -7.66
CA LYS A 399 -28.45 61.13 -8.72
C LYS A 399 -29.45 62.15 -8.15
N TYR A 400 -30.15 61.84 -7.06
CA TYR A 400 -31.08 62.79 -6.43
C TYR A 400 -30.34 63.97 -5.78
N ARG A 401 -29.29 63.73 -4.98
CA ARG A 401 -28.49 64.81 -4.37
C ARG A 401 -27.79 65.67 -5.42
N SER A 402 -27.23 65.07 -6.47
CA SER A 402 -26.58 65.83 -7.53
C SER A 402 -27.54 66.71 -8.32
N ILE A 403 -28.80 66.32 -8.52
CA ILE A 403 -29.78 67.16 -9.23
C ILE A 403 -30.26 68.30 -8.31
N PHE A 404 -30.43 68.02 -7.01
CA PHE A 404 -30.90 69.00 -6.03
C PHE A 404 -29.83 70.07 -5.70
N ASP A 405 -28.58 69.65 -5.44
CA ASP A 405 -27.49 70.55 -5.01
C ASP A 405 -26.84 71.34 -6.16
N ASN A 406 -26.83 70.78 -7.38
CA ASN A 406 -26.27 71.46 -8.57
C ASN A 406 -27.32 72.18 -9.43
N ALA A 407 -28.58 72.25 -8.99
CA ALA A 407 -29.56 73.10 -9.66
C ALA A 407 -29.14 74.57 -9.50
N THR A 408 -29.09 75.30 -10.62
CA THR A 408 -28.72 76.73 -10.64
C THR A 408 -29.81 77.64 -10.07
N GLU A 409 -31.04 77.15 -9.97
CA GLU A 409 -32.15 77.83 -9.30
C GLU A 409 -32.18 77.45 -7.82
N GLY A 410 -32.60 78.38 -6.97
CA GLY A 410 -32.79 78.11 -5.55
C GLY A 410 -33.99 77.19 -5.33
N LEU A 411 -33.75 75.93 -5.00
CA LEU A 411 -34.79 74.95 -4.70
C LEU A 411 -35.08 74.91 -3.21
N PHE A 412 -36.36 74.85 -2.85
CA PHE A 412 -36.80 74.86 -1.46
C PHE A 412 -38.00 73.94 -1.20
N GLN A 413 -38.11 73.53 0.07
CA GLN A 413 -39.31 72.92 0.64
C GLN A 413 -39.61 73.61 1.97
N VAL A 414 -40.88 73.98 2.18
CA VAL A 414 -41.35 74.75 3.34
C VAL A 414 -42.67 74.15 3.84
N THR A 415 -42.93 74.19 5.15
CA THR A 415 -44.23 73.78 5.69
C THR A 415 -45.32 74.82 5.37
N ARG A 416 -46.60 74.45 5.50
CA ARG A 416 -47.73 75.37 5.30
C ARG A 416 -47.66 76.61 6.22
N GLU A 417 -47.07 76.47 7.39
CA GLU A 417 -46.88 77.54 8.38
C GLU A 417 -45.68 78.45 8.05
N GLY A 418 -44.93 78.16 6.98
CA GLY A 418 -43.82 78.97 6.49
C GLY A 418 -42.44 78.56 7.02
N LYS A 419 -42.30 77.39 7.66
CA LYS A 419 -41.01 76.91 8.18
C LYS A 419 -40.20 76.18 7.10
N LEU A 420 -38.96 76.57 6.88
CA LEU A 420 -38.10 75.98 5.85
C LEU A 420 -37.66 74.56 6.28
N ILE A 421 -37.89 73.56 5.42
CA ILE A 421 -37.57 72.14 5.65
C ILE A 421 -36.28 71.77 4.94
N SER A 422 -36.14 72.20 3.69
CA SER A 422 -34.99 71.90 2.84
C SER A 422 -34.71 73.07 1.91
N ALA A 423 -33.43 73.28 1.62
CA ALA A 423 -32.93 74.28 0.69
C ALA A 423 -31.70 73.70 -0.01
N ASN A 424 -31.47 74.06 -1.27
CA ASN A 424 -30.23 73.75 -1.96
C ASN A 424 -29.21 74.89 -1.81
N TYR A 425 -27.96 74.63 -2.22
CA TYR A 425 -26.89 75.63 -2.11
C TYR A 425 -27.18 76.91 -2.88
N ALA A 426 -27.84 76.83 -4.04
CA ALA A 426 -28.22 78.01 -4.82
C ALA A 426 -29.18 78.93 -4.05
N LEU A 427 -30.17 78.38 -3.33
CA LEU A 427 -31.11 79.16 -2.52
C LEU A 427 -30.40 79.85 -1.34
N ALA A 428 -29.54 79.10 -0.64
CA ALA A 428 -28.79 79.64 0.50
C ALA A 428 -27.86 80.78 0.07
N ALA A 429 -27.09 80.57 -1.01
CA ALA A 429 -26.21 81.58 -1.56
C ALA A 429 -26.98 82.82 -2.06
N MET A 430 -28.12 82.63 -2.73
CA MET A 430 -28.96 83.70 -3.27
C MET A 430 -29.49 84.66 -2.20
N PHE A 431 -29.83 84.12 -1.02
CA PHE A 431 -30.38 84.91 0.08
C PHE A 431 -29.35 85.29 1.16
N GLY A 432 -28.07 84.98 0.95
CA GLY A 432 -26.96 85.40 1.82
C GLY A 432 -26.75 84.52 3.06
N TYR A 433 -27.14 83.25 3.01
CA TYR A 433 -26.88 82.26 4.06
C TYR A 433 -25.65 81.41 3.70
N GLU A 434 -24.82 81.06 4.69
CA GLU A 434 -23.53 80.40 4.45
C GLU A 434 -23.67 78.96 3.94
N SER A 435 -24.77 78.31 4.29
CA SER A 435 -25.12 76.99 3.79
C SER A 435 -26.63 76.80 3.87
N PRO A 436 -27.18 75.81 3.15
CA PRO A 436 -28.59 75.48 3.30
C PRO A 436 -28.99 75.12 4.73
N LYS A 437 -28.08 74.50 5.49
CA LYS A 437 -28.30 74.19 6.91
C LYS A 437 -28.41 75.45 7.77
N ASP A 438 -27.59 76.46 7.51
CA ASP A 438 -27.68 77.76 8.20
C ASP A 438 -29.00 78.48 7.87
N MET A 439 -29.41 78.44 6.61
CA MET A 439 -30.69 79.01 6.18
C MET A 439 -31.90 78.36 6.87
N ILE A 440 -31.93 77.03 6.89
CA ILE A 440 -33.00 76.25 7.54
C ILE A 440 -33.05 76.51 9.06
N ALA A 441 -31.89 76.70 9.69
CA ALA A 441 -31.82 76.97 11.12
C ALA A 441 -32.16 78.41 11.50
N SER A 442 -31.83 79.38 10.63
CA SER A 442 -32.00 80.81 10.89
C SER A 442 -33.37 81.35 10.48
N VAL A 443 -33.99 80.77 9.45
CA VAL A 443 -35.30 81.20 8.94
C VAL A 443 -36.40 80.39 9.61
N ASN A 444 -36.95 80.95 10.68
CA ASN A 444 -38.06 80.30 11.38
C ASN A 444 -39.35 80.40 10.58
N ASN A 445 -39.58 81.53 9.90
CA ASN A 445 -40.73 81.69 9.02
C ASN A 445 -40.39 82.53 7.79
N VAL A 446 -40.30 81.88 6.62
CA VAL A 446 -39.97 82.50 5.34
C VAL A 446 -40.91 83.67 5.02
N VAL A 447 -42.19 83.56 5.42
CA VAL A 447 -43.25 84.54 5.20
C VAL A 447 -43.00 85.85 5.96
N LYS A 448 -42.33 85.77 7.12
CA LYS A 448 -42.10 86.92 8.02
C LYS A 448 -40.68 87.47 7.90
N ASP A 449 -39.72 86.59 7.69
CA ASP A 449 -38.30 86.89 7.83
C ASP A 449 -37.65 87.26 6.49
N MET A 450 -38.29 86.93 5.35
CA MET A 450 -37.67 87.07 4.03
C MET A 450 -38.50 87.82 2.97
N HIS A 451 -39.72 88.26 3.25
CA HIS A 451 -40.46 89.11 2.30
C HIS A 451 -40.21 90.60 2.56
N ALA A 452 -40.00 91.37 1.50
CA ALA A 452 -39.71 92.80 1.62
C ALA A 452 -40.96 93.66 1.83
N VAL A 453 -42.07 93.29 1.17
CA VAL A 453 -43.32 94.09 1.10
C VAL A 453 -44.54 93.22 1.45
N ASP A 454 -45.38 93.69 2.37
CA ASP A 454 -46.53 92.95 2.90
C ASP A 454 -47.66 92.67 1.88
N SER A 455 -47.78 93.48 0.82
CA SER A 455 -48.79 93.29 -0.23
C SER A 455 -48.49 92.07 -1.12
N ASP A 456 -47.21 91.80 -1.38
CA ASP A 456 -46.77 90.68 -2.22
C ASP A 456 -46.95 89.35 -1.48
N ARG A 457 -46.83 89.38 -0.15
CA ARG A 457 -47.05 88.25 0.77
C ARG A 457 -48.49 87.71 0.72
N LYS A 458 -49.48 88.60 0.78
CA LYS A 458 -50.90 88.21 0.80
C LYS A 458 -51.31 87.55 -0.51
N LYS A 459 -50.79 88.08 -1.62
CA LYS A 459 -50.98 87.55 -2.97
C LYS A 459 -50.41 86.14 -3.15
N ILE A 460 -49.27 85.83 -2.54
CA ILE A 460 -48.65 84.50 -2.57
C ILE A 460 -49.51 83.47 -1.83
N LEU A 461 -49.96 83.78 -0.62
CA LEU A 461 -50.75 82.85 0.21
C LEU A 461 -52.14 82.60 -0.37
N GLU A 462 -52.85 83.65 -0.81
CA GLU A 462 -54.16 83.52 -1.47
C GLU A 462 -54.06 82.68 -2.76
N THR A 463 -52.99 82.86 -3.55
CA THR A 463 -52.79 82.07 -4.78
C THR A 463 -52.50 80.59 -4.50
N LEU A 464 -51.78 80.28 -3.41
CA LEU A 464 -51.51 78.89 -3.00
C LEU A 464 -52.76 78.21 -2.40
N ASP A 465 -53.52 78.90 -1.55
CA ASP A 465 -54.74 78.35 -0.94
C ASP A 465 -55.89 78.16 -1.95
N GLU A 466 -55.99 78.99 -2.99
CA GLU A 466 -57.07 78.92 -4.00
C GLU A 466 -56.73 77.98 -5.18
N TYR A 467 -55.46 77.90 -5.61
CA TYR A 467 -55.05 77.16 -6.83
C TYR A 467 -53.99 76.07 -6.61
N GLY A 468 -53.41 75.94 -5.42
CA GLY A 468 -52.43 74.90 -5.06
C GLY A 468 -51.06 75.02 -5.75
N LYS A 469 -50.81 76.07 -6.56
CA LYS A 469 -49.53 76.33 -7.26
C LYS A 469 -49.35 77.80 -7.65
N ILE A 470 -48.08 78.24 -7.73
CA ILE A 470 -47.60 79.55 -8.17
C ILE A 470 -46.64 79.37 -9.34
N THR A 471 -46.75 80.22 -10.36
CA THR A 471 -45.83 80.26 -11.50
C THR A 471 -45.38 81.67 -11.84
N ASN A 472 -44.07 81.86 -12.01
CA ASN A 472 -43.36 83.06 -12.47
C ASN A 472 -43.79 84.36 -11.77
N LEU A 473 -43.93 84.31 -10.45
CA LEU A 473 -44.29 85.49 -9.69
C LEU A 473 -43.01 86.25 -9.29
N GLU A 474 -42.85 87.46 -9.83
CA GLU A 474 -41.74 88.36 -9.50
C GLU A 474 -42.10 89.31 -8.37
N PHE A 475 -41.26 89.36 -7.34
CA PHE A 475 -41.45 90.24 -6.19
C PHE A 475 -40.14 90.45 -5.45
N ARG A 476 -40.16 91.32 -4.45
CA ARG A 476 -38.98 91.64 -3.65
C ARG A 476 -38.91 90.80 -2.40
N MET A 477 -37.74 90.24 -2.17
CA MET A 477 -37.41 89.48 -0.98
C MET A 477 -36.22 90.10 -0.28
N LYS A 478 -36.15 89.89 1.03
CA LYS A 478 -35.06 90.30 1.90
C LYS A 478 -34.06 89.16 2.03
N ARG A 479 -32.80 89.49 1.85
CA ARG A 479 -31.67 88.65 2.25
C ARG A 479 -31.52 88.66 3.78
N LYS A 480 -30.70 87.75 4.32
CA LYS A 480 -30.40 87.63 5.77
C LYS A 480 -29.98 88.96 6.42
N ASP A 481 -29.35 89.84 5.64
CA ASP A 481 -28.86 91.16 6.04
C ASP A 481 -29.88 92.31 5.85
N ASN A 482 -31.15 91.99 5.55
CA ASN A 482 -32.24 92.91 5.21
C ASN A 482 -32.12 93.68 3.89
N THR A 483 -31.16 93.35 3.02
CA THR A 483 -31.10 93.93 1.68
C THR A 483 -32.19 93.35 0.77
N GLU A 484 -32.82 94.21 -0.05
CA GLU A 484 -33.87 93.78 -0.97
C GLU A 484 -33.26 93.27 -2.28
N ILE A 485 -33.69 92.08 -2.71
CA ILE A 485 -33.44 91.53 -4.04
C ILE A 485 -34.73 91.28 -4.80
N PHE A 486 -34.67 91.39 -6.12
CA PHE A 486 -35.77 90.98 -6.98
C PHE A 486 -35.63 89.50 -7.30
N VAL A 487 -36.68 88.75 -7.01
CA VAL A 487 -36.72 87.31 -7.27
C VAL A 487 -37.96 86.92 -8.06
N CYS A 488 -37.84 85.85 -8.84
CA CYS A 488 -38.94 85.20 -9.53
C CYS A 488 -39.16 83.81 -8.92
N MET A 489 -40.39 83.48 -8.52
CA MET A 489 -40.73 82.24 -7.80
C MET A 489 -41.75 81.36 -8.53
N ASN A 490 -41.52 80.05 -8.43
CA ASN A 490 -42.45 78.96 -8.76
C ASN A 490 -42.65 78.08 -7.52
N ALA A 491 -43.89 77.71 -7.18
CA ALA A 491 -44.15 76.84 -6.01
C ALA A 491 -45.40 75.96 -6.20
N ARG A 492 -45.49 74.82 -5.52
CA ARG A 492 -46.69 73.95 -5.48
C ARG A 492 -46.87 73.28 -4.13
N GLU A 493 -48.11 72.91 -3.79
CA GLU A 493 -48.43 72.13 -2.61
C GLU A 493 -48.28 70.61 -2.86
N THR A 494 -47.71 69.88 -1.89
CA THR A 494 -47.55 68.42 -1.93
C THR A 494 -47.66 67.82 -0.51
N THR A 495 -47.97 66.52 -0.40
CA THR A 495 -48.10 65.83 0.89
C THR A 495 -46.98 64.81 1.07
N THR A 496 -46.29 64.86 2.21
CA THR A 496 -45.22 63.92 2.59
C THR A 496 -45.77 62.56 3.02
N GLN A 497 -44.91 61.53 3.10
CA GLN A 497 -45.31 60.16 3.50
C GLN A 497 -45.94 60.10 4.91
N ASP A 498 -45.62 61.05 5.79
CA ASP A 498 -46.19 61.16 7.14
C ASP A 498 -47.48 62.00 7.20
N SER A 499 -48.14 62.21 6.05
CA SER A 499 -49.41 62.96 5.92
C SER A 499 -49.33 64.45 6.27
N MET A 500 -48.13 65.05 6.23
CA MET A 500 -47.92 66.49 6.43
C MET A 500 -47.87 67.22 5.08
N ILE A 501 -48.64 68.30 4.96
CA ILE A 501 -48.70 69.15 3.75
C ILE A 501 -47.54 70.15 3.76
N ILE A 502 -46.80 70.20 2.65
CA ILE A 502 -45.63 71.07 2.45
C ILE A 502 -45.71 71.76 1.08
N HIS A 503 -45.08 72.92 0.94
CA HIS A 503 -44.91 73.59 -0.34
C HIS A 503 -43.47 73.43 -0.83
N GLU A 504 -43.30 73.09 -2.10
CA GLU A 504 -41.98 72.97 -2.72
C GLU A 504 -41.91 73.81 -4.00
N GLY A 505 -40.75 74.38 -4.29
CA GLY A 505 -40.62 75.37 -5.36
C GLY A 505 -39.19 75.74 -5.74
N SER A 506 -39.08 76.62 -6.74
CA SER A 506 -37.82 77.24 -7.18
C SER A 506 -37.89 78.76 -7.14
N VAL A 507 -36.74 79.41 -6.90
CA VAL A 507 -36.56 80.86 -6.87
C VAL A 507 -35.30 81.25 -7.65
N ILE A 508 -35.38 82.33 -8.42
CA ILE A 508 -34.27 82.87 -9.20
C ILE A 508 -34.09 84.36 -8.88
N ASP A 509 -32.85 84.81 -8.62
CA ASP A 509 -32.50 86.22 -8.45
C ASP A 509 -32.32 86.89 -9.82
N VAL A 510 -33.05 87.98 -10.05
CA VAL A 510 -33.04 88.72 -11.33
C VAL A 510 -32.42 90.12 -11.19
N SER A 511 -31.65 90.37 -10.11
CA SER A 511 -31.06 91.68 -9.80
C SER A 511 -29.93 92.09 -10.75
N GLU A 512 -29.13 91.13 -11.26
CA GLU A 512 -28.00 91.37 -12.17
C GLU A 512 -28.45 91.78 -13.59
N ARG A 513 -29.66 91.33 -14.01
CA ARG A 513 -30.33 91.75 -15.27
C ARG A 513 -30.58 93.27 -15.36
N LYS A 514 -30.35 94.01 -14.27
CA LYS A 514 -30.47 95.48 -14.20
C LYS A 514 -29.15 96.24 -13.94
N HIS A 515 -28.07 95.58 -13.52
CA HIS A 515 -26.84 96.27 -13.08
C HIS A 515 -25.63 96.07 -14.02
N ASP A 516 -25.75 95.17 -15.02
CA ASP A 516 -24.85 95.08 -16.20
C ASP A 516 -24.89 96.31 -17.12
N ALA A 517 -25.54 97.39 -16.68
CA ALA A 517 -25.53 98.67 -17.36
C ALA A 517 -24.20 99.44 -17.20
N ASP A 518 -23.33 99.19 -16.20
CA ASP A 518 -22.11 100.02 -16.04
C ASP A 518 -20.87 99.34 -15.42
N ASN A 519 -20.15 98.61 -16.26
CA ASN A 519 -18.72 98.80 -16.58
C ASN A 519 -17.58 98.79 -15.54
N LEU A 520 -17.77 98.72 -14.22
CA LEU A 520 -16.64 98.86 -13.26
C LEU A 520 -16.03 97.53 -12.73
N LEU A 521 -16.42 96.37 -13.28
CA LEU A 521 -16.07 95.03 -12.77
C LEU A 521 -14.78 94.40 -13.34
N LYS A 522 -14.12 95.02 -14.33
CA LYS A 522 -13.01 94.37 -15.05
C LYS A 522 -11.65 94.36 -14.35
N GLU A 523 -11.45 95.09 -13.26
CA GLU A 523 -10.13 95.16 -12.60
C GLU A 523 -10.04 94.34 -11.30
N LYS A 524 -11.17 94.06 -10.63
CA LYS A 524 -11.21 93.29 -9.38
C LYS A 524 -11.19 91.76 -9.60
N GLU A 525 -11.71 91.29 -10.73
CA GLU A 525 -11.75 89.85 -11.10
C GLU A 525 -10.37 89.20 -11.19
N LYS A 526 -9.31 89.97 -11.51
CA LYS A 526 -7.97 89.39 -11.72
C LYS A 526 -7.30 88.95 -10.41
N VAL A 527 -7.59 89.63 -9.30
CA VAL A 527 -7.04 89.30 -7.97
C VAL A 527 -7.87 88.21 -7.28
N GLU A 528 -9.19 88.22 -7.47
CA GLU A 528 -10.09 87.22 -6.88
C GLU A 528 -9.97 85.85 -7.56
N ASN A 529 -9.68 85.81 -8.86
CA ASN A 529 -9.39 84.56 -9.58
C ASN A 529 -8.07 83.90 -9.15
N ILE A 530 -7.05 84.68 -8.74
CA ILE A 530 -5.80 84.12 -8.20
C ILE A 530 -6.03 83.54 -6.80
N ASN A 531 -6.81 84.21 -5.94
CA ASN A 531 -7.16 83.68 -4.62
C ASN A 531 -8.09 82.47 -4.66
N LYS A 532 -9.06 82.44 -5.57
CA LYS A 532 -9.88 81.23 -5.84
C LYS A 532 -9.05 80.09 -6.40
N ALA A 533 -8.12 80.35 -7.32
CA ALA A 533 -7.21 79.33 -7.85
C ALA A 533 -6.30 78.74 -6.75
N LEU A 534 -5.82 79.59 -5.83
CA LEU A 534 -5.01 79.14 -4.70
C LEU A 534 -5.82 78.31 -3.69
N GLN A 535 -7.05 78.71 -3.34
CA GLN A 535 -7.94 77.93 -2.47
C GLN A 535 -8.35 76.59 -3.10
N VAL A 536 -8.64 76.58 -4.40
CA VAL A 536 -8.93 75.34 -5.15
C VAL A 536 -7.69 74.44 -5.19
N SER A 537 -6.50 75.00 -5.40
CA SER A 537 -5.25 74.22 -5.37
C SER A 537 -4.98 73.62 -3.98
N MET A 538 -5.20 74.37 -2.90
CA MET A 538 -5.05 73.88 -1.52
C MET A 538 -6.09 72.80 -1.19
N ALA A 539 -7.35 72.97 -1.61
CA ALA A 539 -8.39 71.96 -1.44
C ALA A 539 -8.09 70.68 -2.25
N HIS A 540 -7.58 70.82 -3.49
CA HIS A 540 -7.16 69.68 -4.30
C HIS A 540 -5.98 68.93 -3.67
N LEU A 541 -4.97 69.63 -3.15
CA LEU A 541 -3.84 69.00 -2.45
C LEU A 541 -4.30 68.25 -1.20
N ARG A 542 -5.24 68.82 -0.43
CA ARG A 542 -5.82 68.14 0.73
C ARG A 542 -6.57 66.88 0.32
N ILE A 543 -7.45 66.94 -0.69
CA ILE A 543 -8.17 65.75 -1.19
C ILE A 543 -7.21 64.67 -1.69
N LEU A 544 -6.12 65.04 -2.37
CA LEU A 544 -5.12 64.08 -2.82
C LEU A 544 -4.45 63.37 -1.65
N LEU A 545 -4.05 64.11 -0.61
CA LEU A 545 -3.44 63.52 0.58
C LEU A 545 -4.43 62.64 1.37
N GLU A 546 -5.70 63.04 1.45
CA GLU A 546 -6.76 62.28 2.15
C GLU A 546 -7.19 61.00 1.43
N THR A 547 -7.10 60.98 0.09
CA THR A 547 -7.48 59.80 -0.72
C THR A 547 -6.33 58.84 -0.97
N MET A 548 -5.10 59.16 -0.52
CA MET A 548 -3.97 58.24 -0.63
C MET A 548 -4.20 56.99 0.23
N PRO A 549 -4.00 55.78 -0.33
CA PRO A 549 -4.12 54.54 0.42
C PRO A 549 -2.95 54.30 1.39
N GLU A 550 -1.91 55.14 1.31
CA GLU A 550 -0.73 55.14 2.18
C GLU A 550 -0.98 56.03 3.40
N LEU A 551 -0.32 55.72 4.52
CA LEU A 551 -0.31 56.60 5.67
C LEU A 551 0.60 57.78 5.35
N VAL A 552 0.16 59.02 5.58
CA VAL A 552 0.96 60.22 5.33
C VAL A 552 0.91 61.15 6.54
N TRP A 553 2.06 61.62 7.00
CA TRP A 553 2.16 62.56 8.11
C TRP A 553 3.35 63.51 7.94
N PHE A 554 3.25 64.69 8.54
CA PHE A 554 4.34 65.65 8.62
C PHE A 554 4.58 66.03 10.09
N LYS A 555 5.85 65.98 10.52
CA LYS A 555 6.30 66.40 11.85
C LYS A 555 7.28 67.56 11.74
N ASP A 556 7.25 68.47 12.71
CA ASP A 556 8.27 69.49 12.86
C ASP A 556 9.62 68.94 13.37
N THR A 557 10.61 69.81 13.53
CA THR A 557 11.95 69.43 14.03
C THR A 557 11.94 68.89 15.46
N ASN A 558 10.93 69.23 16.27
CA ASN A 558 10.76 68.71 17.64
C ASN A 558 10.01 67.37 17.67
N GLY A 559 9.49 66.90 16.54
CA GLY A 559 8.75 65.63 16.43
C GLY A 559 7.26 65.78 16.71
N VAL A 560 6.75 67.02 16.69
CA VAL A 560 5.35 67.33 16.86
C VAL A 560 4.63 67.15 15.53
N TYR A 561 3.51 66.44 15.53
CA TYR A 561 2.68 66.28 14.35
C TYR A 561 2.07 67.62 13.92
N VAL A 562 2.25 67.97 12.65
CA VAL A 562 1.72 69.19 12.01
C VAL A 562 0.56 68.87 11.08
N PHE A 563 0.58 67.68 10.46
CA PHE A 563 -0.44 67.21 9.52
C PHE A 563 -0.43 65.67 9.48
N CYS A 564 -1.60 65.05 9.28
CA CYS A 564 -1.70 63.64 8.91
C CYS A 564 -2.99 63.34 8.14
N ASN A 565 -2.96 62.38 7.22
CA ASN A 565 -4.14 62.01 6.44
C ASN A 565 -5.08 61.05 7.20
N GLN A 566 -6.32 60.90 6.71
CA GLN A 566 -7.33 60.01 7.31
C GLN A 566 -6.88 58.54 7.42
N ARG A 567 -5.99 58.07 6.54
CA ARG A 567 -5.42 56.71 6.67
C ARG A 567 -4.56 56.58 7.92
N PHE A 568 -3.78 57.61 8.24
CA PHE A 568 -2.95 57.69 9.45
C PHE A 568 -3.79 57.81 10.74
N GLU A 569 -4.93 58.50 10.72
CA GLU A 569 -5.84 58.60 11.89
C GLU A 569 -6.22 57.22 12.46
N ARG A 570 -6.39 56.22 11.58
CA ARG A 570 -6.74 54.85 11.98
C ARG A 570 -5.61 54.13 12.73
N LEU A 571 -4.36 54.46 12.44
CA LEU A 571 -3.21 53.87 13.12
C LEU A 571 -3.27 54.15 14.62
N TYR A 572 -3.55 55.41 14.99
CA TYR A 572 -3.67 55.83 16.39
C TYR A 572 -5.09 55.77 16.94
N GLY A 573 -6.10 55.63 16.09
CA GLY A 573 -7.51 55.65 16.50
C GLY A 573 -7.99 57.03 16.95
N ALA A 574 -7.31 58.10 16.51
CA ALA A 574 -7.57 59.50 16.88
C ALA A 574 -7.66 60.36 15.61
N SER A 575 -8.45 61.43 15.65
CA SER A 575 -8.58 62.36 14.52
C SER A 575 -7.33 63.22 14.35
N GLU A 576 -7.10 63.76 13.15
CA GLU A 576 -5.97 64.67 12.85
C GLU A 576 -5.93 65.82 13.86
N ALA A 577 -7.09 66.39 14.21
CA ALA A 577 -7.18 67.48 15.19
C ALA A 577 -6.70 67.08 16.60
N GLU A 578 -6.78 65.79 16.95
CA GLU A 578 -6.30 65.26 18.22
C GLU A 578 -4.84 64.80 18.16
N ILE A 579 -4.31 64.54 16.97
CA ILE A 579 -2.93 64.11 16.71
C ILE A 579 -2.01 65.32 16.53
N VAL A 580 -2.47 66.35 15.81
CA VAL A 580 -1.71 67.58 15.58
C VAL A 580 -1.41 68.28 16.91
N GLY A 581 -0.16 68.70 17.09
CA GLY A 581 0.33 69.28 18.34
C GLY A 581 0.84 68.27 19.37
N LYS A 582 0.72 66.96 19.12
CA LYS A 582 1.27 65.89 19.96
C LYS A 582 2.47 65.20 19.32
N THR A 583 3.08 64.27 20.04
CA THR A 583 4.26 63.49 19.64
C THR A 583 3.95 61.99 19.63
N ASP A 584 4.86 61.16 19.12
CA ASP A 584 4.68 59.69 19.13
C ASP A 584 4.45 59.13 20.55
N TYR A 585 5.07 59.75 21.57
CA TYR A 585 4.98 59.35 22.98
C TYR A 585 3.57 59.44 23.55
N ASP A 586 2.67 60.18 22.90
CA ASP A 586 1.28 60.34 23.33
C ASP A 586 0.38 59.20 22.86
N PHE A 587 0.84 58.37 21.90
CA PHE A 587 0.01 57.37 21.21
C PHE A 587 0.57 55.95 21.23
N VAL A 588 1.89 55.77 21.33
CA VAL A 588 2.53 54.46 21.39
C VAL A 588 3.40 54.34 22.64
N ASP A 589 3.82 53.11 22.95
CA ASP A 589 4.75 52.87 24.04
C ASP A 589 6.11 53.53 23.78
N LYS A 590 6.85 53.77 24.87
CA LYS A 590 8.09 54.54 24.82
C LYS A 590 9.12 53.94 23.86
N ASP A 591 9.24 52.61 23.80
CA ASP A 591 10.25 51.95 22.97
C ASP A 591 9.94 52.16 21.48
N LEU A 592 8.66 52.07 21.09
CA LEU A 592 8.22 52.34 19.72
C LEU A 592 8.29 53.83 19.35
N ALA A 593 7.94 54.73 20.28
CA ALA A 593 8.09 56.18 20.08
C ALA A 593 9.56 56.59 19.89
N ASP A 594 10.47 56.05 20.73
CA ASP A 594 11.92 56.26 20.61
C ASP A 594 12.45 55.75 19.26
N PHE A 595 11.94 54.60 18.80
CA PHE A 595 12.26 54.05 17.47
C PHE A 595 11.84 55.01 16.34
N PHE A 596 10.59 55.50 16.33
CA PHE A 596 10.13 56.46 15.33
C PHE A 596 10.96 57.74 15.34
N ARG A 597 11.23 58.28 16.53
CA ARG A 597 11.99 59.52 16.70
C ARG A 597 13.43 59.38 16.23
N ALA A 598 14.08 58.25 16.50
CA ALA A 598 15.43 57.97 16.01
C ALA A 598 15.50 57.97 14.48
N HIS A 599 14.50 57.40 13.81
CA HIS A 599 14.39 57.40 12.36
C HIS A 599 14.09 58.80 11.77
N ASP A 600 13.27 59.60 12.44
CA ASP A 600 13.02 61.00 12.06
C ASP A 600 14.33 61.83 12.14
N LEU A 601 15.07 61.71 13.26
CA LEU A 601 16.38 62.36 13.45
C LEU A 601 17.42 61.89 12.44
N LYS A 602 17.42 60.61 12.08
CA LYS A 602 18.34 60.06 11.07
C LYS A 602 18.12 60.70 9.70
N ALA A 603 16.86 60.82 9.26
CA ALA A 603 16.52 61.49 8.00
C ALA A 603 16.89 62.98 8.01
N MET A 604 16.60 63.67 9.11
CA MET A 604 16.92 65.10 9.29
C MET A 604 18.42 65.38 9.28
N ASN A 605 19.21 64.62 10.06
CA ASN A 605 20.65 64.82 10.17
C ASN A 605 21.38 64.49 8.85
N ALA A 606 20.92 63.46 8.13
CA ALA A 606 21.50 63.08 6.85
C ALA A 606 21.04 63.95 5.67
N LYS A 607 19.96 64.72 5.83
CA LYS A 607 19.27 65.47 4.75
C LYS A 607 18.91 64.61 3.52
N ILE A 608 18.70 63.31 3.72
CA ILE A 608 18.38 62.31 2.69
C ILE A 608 17.24 61.45 3.25
N PRO A 609 16.31 60.93 2.41
CA PRO A 609 15.26 60.04 2.87
C PRO A 609 15.79 58.82 3.62
N SER A 610 15.15 58.50 4.76
CA SER A 610 15.35 57.23 5.47
C SER A 610 14.21 56.28 5.11
N VAL A 611 14.55 55.02 4.81
CA VAL A 611 13.57 53.95 4.56
C VAL A 611 13.73 52.87 5.63
N ASN A 612 12.63 52.39 6.18
CA ASN A 612 12.60 51.24 7.07
C ASN A 612 11.33 50.42 6.88
N GLU A 613 11.39 49.14 7.22
CA GLU A 613 10.21 48.28 7.32
C GLU A 613 9.84 48.13 8.80
N GLU A 614 8.56 48.24 9.11
CA GLU A 614 8.04 48.15 10.48
C GLU A 614 6.68 47.42 10.49
N THR A 615 6.43 46.64 11.54
CA THR A 615 5.14 45.97 11.74
C THR A 615 4.38 46.75 12.79
N LEU A 616 3.28 47.39 12.40
CA LEU A 616 2.48 48.23 13.30
C LEU A 616 1.11 47.60 13.57
N THR A 617 0.67 47.70 14.82
CA THR A 617 -0.66 47.31 15.26
C THR A 617 -1.55 48.55 15.27
N TYR A 618 -2.69 48.48 14.58
CA TYR A 618 -3.66 49.57 14.55
C TYR A 618 -4.45 49.65 15.84
N ASN A 619 -4.48 50.83 16.47
CA ASN A 619 -5.27 51.05 17.68
C ASN A 619 -6.79 51.06 17.40
N SER A 620 -7.22 51.27 16.15
CA SER A 620 -8.63 51.30 15.78
C SER A 620 -9.36 49.96 15.93
N ASP A 621 -8.69 48.85 15.62
CA ASP A 621 -9.30 47.52 15.46
C ASP A 621 -8.35 46.35 15.80
N GLY A 622 -7.09 46.63 16.16
CA GLY A 622 -6.13 45.65 16.66
C GLY A 622 -5.47 44.76 15.60
N HIS A 623 -5.68 45.01 14.31
CA HIS A 623 -4.99 44.27 13.25
C HIS A 623 -3.56 44.80 13.04
N THR A 624 -2.68 43.95 12.49
CA THR A 624 -1.27 44.27 12.23
C THR A 624 -1.00 44.38 10.75
N GLU A 625 -0.32 45.44 10.30
CA GLU A 625 0.18 45.59 8.93
C GLU A 625 1.72 45.64 8.92
N ASP A 626 2.32 45.05 7.89
CA ASP A 626 3.74 45.26 7.57
C ASP A 626 3.84 46.48 6.65
N LEU A 627 4.49 47.54 7.14
CA LEU A 627 4.63 48.83 6.45
C LEU A 627 6.07 49.06 5.97
N GLU A 628 6.22 49.54 4.74
CA GLU A 628 7.45 50.18 4.27
C GLU A 628 7.31 51.69 4.45
N THR A 629 8.07 52.25 5.40
CA THR A 629 8.00 53.66 5.80
C THR A 629 9.17 54.44 5.23
N ILE A 630 8.87 55.53 4.52
CA ILE A 630 9.83 56.47 3.95
C ILE A 630 9.67 57.82 4.66
N LYS A 631 10.76 58.29 5.26
CA LYS A 631 10.84 59.57 5.99
C LYS A 631 11.77 60.52 5.25
N THR A 632 11.20 61.57 4.68
CA THR A 632 11.92 62.56 3.86
C THR A 632 12.02 63.89 4.60
N PRO A 633 13.22 64.45 4.79
CA PRO A 633 13.37 65.78 5.38
C PRO A 633 12.85 66.85 4.42
N ILE A 634 11.97 67.72 4.90
CA ILE A 634 11.44 68.85 4.12
C ILE A 634 12.19 70.12 4.52
N LEU A 635 12.63 70.87 3.51
CA LEU A 635 13.24 72.18 3.67
C LEU A 635 12.20 73.28 3.43
N ASP A 636 12.30 74.40 4.14
CA ASP A 636 11.50 75.59 3.89
C ASP A 636 12.03 76.39 2.68
N ALA A 637 11.33 77.49 2.35
CA ALA A 637 11.68 78.36 1.22
C ALA A 637 13.06 79.04 1.37
N ASP A 638 13.59 79.12 2.59
CA ASP A 638 14.89 79.70 2.91
C ASP A 638 16.01 78.64 2.97
N GLY A 639 15.67 77.36 2.70
CA GLY A 639 16.60 76.24 2.68
C GLY A 639 16.92 75.64 4.05
N ASN A 640 16.23 76.07 5.12
CA ASN A 640 16.37 75.51 6.46
C ASN A 640 15.46 74.28 6.63
N LEU A 641 15.82 73.40 7.56
CA LEU A 641 15.06 72.18 7.83
C LEU A 641 13.73 72.52 8.53
N SER A 642 12.62 72.24 7.85
CA SER A 642 11.25 72.49 8.33
C SER A 642 10.73 71.31 9.17
N GLY A 643 11.06 70.08 8.78
CA GLY A 643 10.58 68.88 9.45
C GLY A 643 10.79 67.60 8.64
N VAL A 644 10.00 66.57 8.95
CA VAL A 644 10.03 65.26 8.28
C VAL A 644 8.65 64.90 7.77
N LEU A 645 8.54 64.64 6.46
CA LEU A 645 7.37 64.04 5.83
C LEU A 645 7.55 62.52 5.82
N GLY A 646 6.66 61.81 6.50
CA GLY A 646 6.59 60.36 6.49
C GLY A 646 5.47 59.87 5.58
N MET A 647 5.76 58.82 4.82
CA MET A 647 4.76 58.01 4.13
C MET A 647 4.98 56.53 4.45
N ALA A 648 3.92 55.76 4.66
CA ALA A 648 4.01 54.33 4.91
C ALA A 648 3.05 53.54 4.01
N ARG A 649 3.60 52.55 3.28
CA ARG A 649 2.87 51.69 2.36
C ARG A 649 2.71 50.29 2.94
N ASP A 650 1.50 49.73 2.84
CA ASP A 650 1.23 48.33 3.17
C ASP A 650 1.90 47.38 2.17
N ILE A 651 2.79 46.53 2.68
CA ILE A 651 3.50 45.47 1.94
C ILE A 651 3.12 44.06 2.41
N THR A 652 2.05 43.92 3.20
CA THR A 652 1.62 42.67 3.84
C THR A 652 1.34 41.57 2.81
N GLU A 653 0.52 41.83 1.79
CA GLU A 653 0.23 40.85 0.72
C GLU A 653 1.50 40.40 -0.01
N ARG A 654 2.41 41.35 -0.28
CA ARG A 654 3.68 41.06 -0.96
C ARG A 654 4.58 40.17 -0.10
N LYS A 655 4.71 40.46 1.21
CA LYS A 655 5.50 39.63 2.15
C LYS A 655 4.89 38.25 2.34
N GLN A 656 3.56 38.14 2.40
CA GLN A 656 2.87 36.86 2.48
C GLN A 656 3.11 36.01 1.22
N ALA A 657 2.98 36.60 0.02
CA ALA A 657 3.26 35.90 -1.24
C ALA A 657 4.72 35.43 -1.34
N LEU A 658 5.68 36.25 -0.89
CA LEU A 658 7.10 35.87 -0.83
C LEU A 658 7.35 34.72 0.16
N LYS A 659 6.74 34.78 1.36
CA LYS A 659 6.81 33.68 2.34
C LYS A 659 6.17 32.39 1.81
N GLU A 660 5.04 32.48 1.13
CA GLU A 660 4.37 31.32 0.52
C GLU A 660 5.21 30.71 -0.60
N LEU A 661 5.83 31.53 -1.46
CA LEU A 661 6.75 31.06 -2.49
C LEU A 661 7.95 30.35 -1.89
N ASP A 662 8.57 30.90 -0.84
CA ASP A 662 9.73 30.28 -0.21
C ASP A 662 9.34 28.99 0.56
N LYS A 663 8.14 28.97 1.15
CA LYS A 663 7.55 27.77 1.75
C LYS A 663 7.28 26.68 0.71
N LEU A 664 6.71 27.04 -0.44
CA LEU A 664 6.46 26.11 -1.55
C LEU A 664 7.78 25.58 -2.13
N ARG A 665 8.78 26.45 -2.32
CA ARG A 665 10.11 26.07 -2.82
C ARG A 665 10.81 25.11 -1.85
N SER A 666 10.77 25.43 -0.55
CA SER A 666 11.31 24.55 0.50
C SER A 666 10.58 23.21 0.55
N TYR A 667 9.25 23.23 0.42
CA TYR A 667 8.43 22.01 0.39
C TYR A 667 8.78 21.11 -0.80
N LEU A 668 8.92 21.66 -2.01
CA LEU A 668 9.32 20.91 -3.20
C LEU A 668 10.74 20.35 -3.08
N SER A 669 11.71 21.13 -2.57
CA SER A 669 13.07 20.65 -2.32
C SER A 669 13.06 19.48 -1.34
N ASN A 670 12.31 19.60 -0.23
CA ASN A 670 12.20 18.55 0.77
C ASN A 670 11.58 17.26 0.21
N ILE A 671 10.60 17.36 -0.71
CA ILE A 671 10.04 16.17 -1.38
C ILE A 671 11.10 15.48 -2.25
N ILE A 672 11.84 16.23 -3.05
CA ILE A 672 12.87 15.71 -3.95
C ILE A 672 14.01 15.05 -3.16
N ASP A 673 14.43 15.69 -2.06
CA ASP A 673 15.51 15.20 -1.20
C ASP A 673 15.09 14.05 -0.28
N SER A 674 13.80 13.91 0.00
CA SER A 674 13.26 12.77 0.77
C SER A 674 12.96 11.55 -0.11
N MET A 675 13.11 11.64 -1.44
CA MET A 675 12.88 10.51 -2.32
C MET A 675 14.01 9.46 -2.16
N PRO A 676 13.67 8.18 -1.91
CA PRO A 676 14.67 7.11 -1.71
C PRO A 676 15.41 6.70 -3.00
N SER A 677 15.08 7.33 -4.13
CA SER A 677 15.70 7.13 -5.43
C SER A 677 16.75 8.22 -5.69
N MET A 678 17.82 7.86 -6.41
CA MET A 678 18.75 8.86 -6.92
C MET A 678 18.06 9.62 -8.07
N LEU A 679 17.93 10.94 -7.92
CA LEU A 679 17.37 11.83 -8.93
C LEU A 679 18.44 12.79 -9.43
N VAL A 680 18.64 12.79 -10.75
CA VAL A 680 19.59 13.63 -11.45
C VAL A 680 18.88 14.35 -12.58
N GLY A 681 18.84 15.68 -12.55
CA GLY A 681 18.38 16.47 -13.68
C GLY A 681 19.56 16.93 -14.53
N VAL A 682 19.41 16.87 -15.85
CA VAL A 682 20.38 17.41 -16.81
C VAL A 682 19.72 18.34 -17.82
N ASP A 683 20.46 19.32 -18.33
CA ASP A 683 20.05 20.14 -19.48
C ASP A 683 20.24 19.40 -20.84
N TYR A 684 19.94 20.07 -21.95
CA TYR A 684 20.10 19.52 -23.31
C TYR A 684 21.54 19.16 -23.67
N GLU A 685 22.55 19.76 -23.02
CA GLU A 685 23.98 19.48 -23.22
C GLU A 685 24.48 18.35 -22.30
N GLY A 686 23.68 17.95 -21.31
CA GLY A 686 24.03 16.94 -20.32
C GLY A 686 24.73 17.50 -19.08
N LYS A 687 24.62 18.81 -18.80
CA LYS A 687 25.09 19.41 -17.55
C LYS A 687 24.06 19.24 -16.44
N VAL A 688 24.54 18.95 -15.23
CA VAL A 688 23.69 18.69 -14.07
C VAL A 688 22.98 19.98 -13.62
N ILE A 689 21.65 19.93 -13.57
CA ILE A 689 20.78 21.00 -13.05
C ILE A 689 20.11 20.63 -11.72
N LEU A 690 19.99 19.34 -11.41
CA LEU A 690 19.38 18.83 -10.18
C LEU A 690 20.16 17.61 -9.68
N TRP A 691 20.41 17.58 -8.38
CA TRP A 691 21.15 16.52 -7.69
C TRP A 691 20.55 16.35 -6.30
N ASN A 692 19.70 15.35 -6.11
CA ASN A 692 19.02 15.18 -4.81
C ASN A 692 19.93 14.59 -3.74
N ARG A 693 19.49 14.67 -2.48
CA ARG A 693 20.24 14.11 -1.33
C ARG A 693 20.66 12.64 -1.50
N THR A 694 19.80 11.81 -2.09
CA THR A 694 20.13 10.40 -2.35
C THR A 694 21.27 10.26 -3.37
N ALA A 695 21.33 11.13 -4.38
CA ALA A 695 22.45 11.21 -5.32
C ALA A 695 23.76 11.55 -4.61
N GLU A 696 23.75 12.52 -3.71
CA GLU A 696 24.91 12.90 -2.90
C GLU A 696 25.41 11.73 -2.05
N ILE A 697 24.54 11.08 -1.28
CA ILE A 697 24.92 9.95 -0.41
C ILE A 697 25.48 8.79 -1.24
N THR A 698 24.86 8.49 -2.38
CA THR A 698 25.24 7.32 -3.21
C THR A 698 26.55 7.56 -3.95
N THR A 699 26.79 8.79 -4.42
CA THR A 699 27.96 9.11 -5.25
C THR A 699 29.12 9.72 -4.45
N GLY A 700 28.85 10.22 -3.25
CA GLY A 700 29.79 11.01 -2.45
C GLY A 700 30.01 12.43 -2.99
N VAL A 701 29.27 12.88 -4.00
CA VAL A 701 29.43 14.20 -4.61
C VAL A 701 28.34 15.16 -4.12
N SER A 702 28.76 16.25 -3.48
CA SER A 702 27.85 17.32 -3.05
C SER A 702 27.11 17.96 -4.23
N PRO A 703 25.85 18.39 -4.08
CA PRO A 703 25.10 19.09 -5.12
C PRO A 703 25.84 20.30 -5.72
N GLN A 704 26.54 21.09 -4.89
CA GLN A 704 27.29 22.26 -5.35
C GLN A 704 28.47 21.89 -6.26
N SER A 705 29.09 20.74 -6.00
CA SER A 705 30.20 20.22 -6.82
C SER A 705 29.72 19.58 -8.12
N ALA A 706 28.48 19.13 -8.18
CA ALA A 706 27.87 18.50 -9.35
C ALA A 706 27.24 19.52 -10.30
N GLN A 707 26.57 20.54 -9.77
CA GLN A 707 25.79 21.51 -10.54
C GLN A 707 26.61 22.23 -11.62
N GLY A 708 26.04 22.35 -12.82
CA GLY A 708 26.66 23.00 -13.98
C GLY A 708 27.78 22.21 -14.66
N LYS A 709 28.23 21.10 -14.09
CA LYS A 709 29.22 20.21 -14.72
C LYS A 709 28.54 19.15 -15.56
N PHE A 710 29.23 18.65 -16.58
CA PHE A 710 28.74 17.51 -17.38
C PHE A 710 28.57 16.26 -16.52
N LEU A 711 27.42 15.60 -16.62
CA LEU A 711 27.09 14.41 -15.84
C LEU A 711 28.14 13.31 -15.95
N ILE A 712 28.72 13.13 -17.15
CA ILE A 712 29.79 12.16 -17.40
C ILE A 712 31.08 12.44 -16.61
N ASN A 713 31.35 13.70 -16.27
CA ASN A 713 32.54 14.08 -15.49
C ASN A 713 32.27 13.90 -13.99
N VAL A 714 31.04 14.17 -13.55
CA VAL A 714 30.61 13.99 -12.16
C VAL A 714 30.49 12.50 -11.83
N GLN A 715 29.95 11.72 -12.76
CA GLN A 715 29.68 10.31 -12.58
C GLN A 715 29.98 9.53 -13.88
N PRO A 716 31.23 9.08 -14.10
CA PRO A 716 31.69 8.43 -15.33
C PRO A 716 30.87 7.21 -15.76
N ARG A 717 30.28 6.47 -14.80
CA ARG A 717 29.42 5.31 -15.10
C ARG A 717 28.17 5.67 -15.91
N MET A 718 27.75 6.94 -15.90
CA MET A 718 26.58 7.42 -16.67
C MET A 718 26.86 7.60 -18.16
N LYS A 719 28.09 7.35 -18.63
CA LYS A 719 28.45 7.42 -20.06
C LYS A 719 27.55 6.55 -20.94
N SER A 720 27.21 5.34 -20.51
CA SER A 720 26.32 4.42 -21.24
C SER A 720 24.89 4.95 -21.32
N VAL A 721 24.44 5.65 -20.29
CA VAL A 721 23.07 6.16 -20.16
C VAL A 721 22.84 7.41 -21.01
N MET A 722 23.89 8.15 -21.35
CA MET A 722 23.80 9.41 -22.11
C MET A 722 23.18 9.23 -23.51
N GLU A 723 23.36 8.07 -24.14
CA GLU A 723 22.73 7.79 -25.44
C GLU A 723 21.21 7.67 -25.29
N SER A 724 20.75 7.00 -24.25
CA SER A 724 19.33 6.90 -23.88
C SER A 724 18.74 8.25 -23.46
N VAL A 725 19.52 9.14 -22.86
CA VAL A 725 19.08 10.52 -22.56
C VAL A 725 18.81 11.29 -23.84
N LYS A 726 19.75 11.27 -24.80
CA LYS A 726 19.58 11.95 -26.10
C LYS A 726 18.38 11.41 -26.87
N GLU A 727 18.18 10.09 -26.86
CA GLU A 727 17.05 9.47 -27.52
C GLU A 727 15.71 9.82 -26.84
N SER A 728 15.67 9.86 -25.51
CA SER A 728 14.48 10.26 -24.75
C SER A 728 14.08 11.72 -25.04
N LEU A 729 15.07 12.62 -25.11
CA LEU A 729 14.86 14.03 -25.50
C LEU A 729 14.33 14.15 -26.93
N LYS A 730 14.96 13.46 -27.89
CA LYS A 730 14.58 13.49 -29.31
C LYS A 730 13.19 12.89 -29.55
N SER A 731 12.88 11.77 -28.90
CA SER A 731 11.60 11.06 -29.05
C SER A 731 10.47 11.65 -28.19
N ARG A 732 10.79 12.51 -27.22
CA ARG A 732 9.88 13.08 -26.23
C ARG A 732 9.10 12.03 -25.44
N LYS A 733 9.70 10.87 -25.22
CA LYS A 733 9.10 9.76 -24.46
C LYS A 733 10.05 9.30 -23.35
N PRO A 734 9.50 8.83 -22.21
CA PRO A 734 10.33 8.22 -21.19
C PRO A 734 11.04 6.98 -21.73
N LYS A 735 12.32 6.82 -21.38
CA LYS A 735 13.10 5.62 -21.70
C LYS A 735 13.45 4.88 -20.42
N LYS A 736 13.37 3.55 -20.46
CA LYS A 736 13.59 2.69 -19.31
C LYS A 736 14.65 1.64 -19.63
N GLU A 737 15.62 1.50 -18.74
CA GLU A 737 16.58 0.42 -18.72
C GLU A 737 16.47 -0.31 -17.38
N GLN A 738 16.46 -1.64 -17.41
CA GLN A 738 16.25 -2.45 -16.21
C GLN A 738 17.43 -3.37 -15.98
N ARG A 739 17.76 -3.57 -14.70
CA ARG A 739 18.83 -4.48 -14.25
C ARG A 739 20.16 -4.19 -14.92
N VAL A 740 20.50 -2.92 -15.10
CA VAL A 740 21.77 -2.49 -15.67
C VAL A 740 22.89 -2.84 -14.67
N PRO A 741 23.86 -3.70 -15.05
CA PRO A 741 24.93 -4.08 -14.15
C PRO A 741 25.99 -2.96 -14.10
N TYR A 742 26.46 -2.64 -12.90
CA TYR A 742 27.58 -1.73 -12.70
C TYR A 742 28.50 -2.24 -11.59
N LEU A 743 29.77 -1.88 -11.64
CA LEU A 743 30.80 -2.40 -10.74
C LEU A 743 31.15 -1.36 -9.68
N VAL A 744 31.06 -1.73 -8.40
CA VAL A 744 31.42 -0.90 -7.25
C VAL A 744 32.29 -1.71 -6.30
N ASN A 745 33.51 -1.26 -6.01
CA ASN A 745 34.45 -1.91 -5.10
C ASN A 745 34.65 -3.42 -5.40
N GLY A 746 34.72 -3.79 -6.68
CA GLY A 746 34.88 -5.19 -7.12
C GLY A 746 33.61 -6.04 -7.06
N LYS A 747 32.47 -5.50 -6.58
CA LYS A 747 31.17 -6.19 -6.56
C LYS A 747 30.24 -5.65 -7.64
N THR A 748 29.58 -6.56 -8.37
CA THR A 748 28.55 -6.21 -9.34
C THR A 748 27.26 -5.84 -8.61
N ARG A 749 26.72 -4.66 -8.91
CA ARG A 749 25.41 -4.18 -8.48
C ARG A 749 24.50 -4.00 -9.68
N TYR A 750 23.20 -3.90 -9.44
CA TYR A 750 22.17 -3.76 -10.48
C TYR A 750 21.31 -2.54 -10.21
N GLU A 751 21.01 -1.79 -11.25
CA GLU A 751 20.15 -0.62 -11.16
C GLU A 751 19.06 -0.58 -12.22
N ASP A 752 17.91 -0.01 -11.86
CA ASP A 752 16.85 0.36 -12.79
C ASP A 752 16.95 1.87 -13.05
N ILE A 753 17.01 2.25 -14.33
CA ILE A 753 17.20 3.63 -14.78
C ILE A 753 15.97 4.05 -15.60
N ILE A 754 15.34 5.15 -15.22
CA ILE A 754 14.23 5.76 -15.97
C ILE A 754 14.57 7.21 -16.28
N ILE A 755 14.48 7.56 -17.56
CA ILE A 755 14.75 8.91 -18.06
C ILE A 755 13.44 9.54 -18.50
N TYR A 756 13.12 10.71 -17.96
CA TYR A 756 11.95 11.50 -18.27
C TYR A 756 12.37 12.80 -18.96
N PRO A 757 11.88 13.09 -20.19
CA PRO A 757 12.18 14.36 -20.83
C PRO A 757 11.41 15.51 -20.16
N LEU A 758 12.12 16.58 -19.80
CA LEU A 758 11.57 17.85 -19.34
C LEU A 758 11.46 18.81 -20.52
N ILE A 759 10.23 19.10 -20.92
CA ILE A 759 9.94 20.07 -21.97
C ILE A 759 9.10 21.17 -21.33
N THR A 760 9.77 22.23 -20.89
CA THR A 760 9.11 23.45 -20.41
C THR A 760 9.59 24.63 -21.25
N ASN A 761 8.84 25.74 -21.26
CA ASN A 761 9.23 26.95 -22.00
C ASN A 761 10.51 27.62 -21.49
N VAL A 762 11.12 27.12 -20.39
CA VAL A 762 12.25 27.75 -19.71
C VAL A 762 13.49 26.86 -19.70
N ILE A 763 13.36 25.54 -19.57
CA ILE A 763 14.48 24.59 -19.55
C ILE A 763 14.10 23.34 -20.34
N GLU A 764 14.91 23.02 -21.35
CA GLU A 764 14.87 21.77 -22.10
C GLU A 764 15.96 20.83 -21.57
N GLY A 765 15.56 19.65 -21.09
CA GLY A 765 16.44 18.74 -20.37
C GLY A 765 15.77 17.42 -20.01
N ALA A 766 16.38 16.63 -19.13
CA ALA A 766 15.83 15.34 -18.70
C ALA A 766 16.04 15.11 -17.19
N VAL A 767 15.10 14.41 -16.55
CA VAL A 767 15.27 13.86 -15.20
C VAL A 767 15.56 12.38 -15.32
N ILE A 768 16.66 11.95 -14.73
CA ILE A 768 17.13 10.57 -14.65
C ILE A 768 16.87 10.10 -13.23
N ARG A 769 16.04 9.07 -13.10
CA ARG A 769 15.79 8.35 -11.86
C ARG A 769 16.55 7.04 -11.88
N ILE A 770 17.27 6.74 -10.79
CA ILE A 770 18.12 5.56 -10.66
C ILE A 770 17.80 4.88 -9.32
N ASP A 771 17.43 3.60 -9.38
CA ASP A 771 17.10 2.76 -8.23
C ASP A 771 18.07 1.57 -8.15
N ASP A 772 18.71 1.35 -7.00
CA ASP A 772 19.51 0.14 -6.74
C ASP A 772 18.55 -1.04 -6.50
N VAL A 773 18.60 -2.04 -7.37
CA VAL A 773 17.75 -3.24 -7.33
C VAL A 773 18.55 -4.50 -7.02
N THR A 774 19.79 -4.36 -6.53
CA THR A 774 20.71 -5.49 -6.31
C THR A 774 20.13 -6.56 -5.38
N GLU A 775 19.61 -6.18 -4.20
CA GLU A 775 19.03 -7.14 -3.24
C GLU A 775 17.82 -7.85 -3.82
N ARG A 776 16.90 -7.08 -4.43
CA ARG A 776 15.71 -7.63 -5.08
C ARG A 776 16.07 -8.60 -6.20
N PHE A 777 17.02 -8.23 -7.05
CA PHE A 777 17.48 -9.09 -8.14
C PHE A 777 18.12 -10.38 -7.62
N ASN A 778 18.96 -10.29 -6.59
CA ASN A 778 19.58 -11.46 -5.96
C ASN A 778 18.53 -12.39 -5.32
N LEU A 779 17.52 -11.83 -4.65
CA LEU A 779 16.40 -12.62 -4.12
C LEU A 779 15.57 -13.28 -5.22
N GLU A 780 15.29 -12.58 -6.31
CA GLU A 780 14.61 -13.16 -7.49
C GLU A 780 15.42 -14.34 -8.07
N GLN A 781 16.75 -14.22 -8.17
CA GLN A 781 17.62 -15.31 -8.62
C GLN A 781 17.64 -16.49 -7.64
N LEU A 782 17.73 -16.22 -6.33
CA LEU A 782 17.67 -17.23 -5.28
C LEU A 782 16.33 -17.99 -5.32
N MET A 783 15.22 -17.30 -5.52
CA MET A 783 13.90 -17.92 -5.67
C MET A 783 13.84 -18.82 -6.90
N VAL A 784 14.33 -18.35 -8.06
CA VAL A 784 14.36 -19.16 -9.29
C VAL A 784 15.24 -20.40 -9.11
N GLN A 785 16.39 -20.28 -8.44
CA GLN A 785 17.22 -21.43 -8.11
C GLN A 785 16.53 -22.38 -7.13
N SER A 786 15.88 -21.86 -6.08
CA SER A 786 15.11 -22.63 -5.12
C SER A 786 13.95 -23.38 -5.78
N GLU A 787 13.25 -22.76 -6.73
CA GLU A 787 12.13 -23.37 -7.45
C GLU A 787 12.61 -24.52 -8.35
N LYS A 788 13.68 -24.30 -9.11
CA LYS A 788 14.34 -25.35 -9.90
C LYS A 788 14.77 -26.52 -9.00
N MET A 789 15.31 -26.22 -7.82
CA MET A 789 15.74 -27.22 -6.84
C MET A 789 14.58 -28.01 -6.24
N MET A 790 13.49 -27.34 -5.85
CA MET A 790 12.28 -27.99 -5.33
C MET A 790 11.65 -28.93 -6.37
N SER A 791 11.68 -28.56 -7.65
CA SER A 791 11.21 -29.41 -8.75
C SER A 791 12.05 -30.70 -8.87
N VAL A 792 13.38 -30.60 -8.80
CA VAL A 792 14.28 -31.76 -8.84
C VAL A 792 14.07 -32.65 -7.60
N GLY A 793 13.89 -32.05 -6.41
CA GLY A 793 13.70 -32.78 -5.15
C GLY A 793 12.39 -33.57 -5.09
N GLY A 794 11.31 -33.03 -5.68
CA GLY A 794 10.02 -33.70 -5.78
C GLY A 794 10.02 -34.90 -6.74
N LEU A 795 10.81 -34.84 -7.82
CA LEU A 795 10.94 -35.93 -8.81
C LEU A 795 11.95 -37.00 -8.36
N ALA A 796 12.98 -36.62 -7.60
CA ALA A 796 14.05 -37.49 -7.14
C ALA A 796 13.59 -38.72 -6.37
N ALA A 797 12.62 -38.58 -5.45
CA ALA A 797 12.15 -39.71 -4.63
C ALA A 797 11.45 -40.79 -5.45
N GLY A 798 10.61 -40.41 -6.42
CA GLY A 798 9.91 -41.34 -7.32
C GLY A 798 10.87 -42.01 -8.30
N MET A 799 11.70 -41.20 -8.98
CA MET A 799 12.69 -41.72 -9.94
C MET A 799 13.68 -42.66 -9.27
N ALA A 800 14.12 -42.37 -8.06
CA ALA A 800 15.06 -43.21 -7.36
C ALA A 800 14.50 -44.60 -7.02
N HIS A 801 13.23 -44.67 -6.63
CA HIS A 801 12.56 -45.95 -6.39
C HIS A 801 12.43 -46.74 -7.70
N GLU A 802 12.06 -46.08 -8.80
CA GLU A 802 11.93 -46.70 -10.12
C GLU A 802 13.27 -47.15 -10.73
N ILE A 803 14.38 -46.44 -10.46
CA ILE A 803 15.72 -46.82 -10.92
C ILE A 803 16.31 -47.93 -10.05
N ASN A 804 16.09 -47.90 -8.74
CA ASN A 804 16.64 -48.90 -7.82
C ASN A 804 16.08 -50.31 -8.06
N ASN A 805 14.82 -50.42 -8.51
CA ASN A 805 14.19 -51.72 -8.78
C ASN A 805 14.88 -52.54 -9.89
N PRO A 806 15.03 -52.03 -11.14
CA PRO A 806 15.75 -52.75 -12.20
C PRO A 806 17.23 -52.89 -11.85
N LEU A 807 17.81 -51.90 -11.17
CA LEU A 807 19.22 -51.94 -10.75
C LEU A 807 19.50 -53.08 -9.76
N ALA A 808 18.63 -53.28 -8.76
CA ALA A 808 18.71 -54.38 -7.82
C ALA A 808 18.57 -55.73 -8.52
N ALA A 809 17.70 -55.84 -9.52
CA ALA A 809 17.56 -57.05 -10.34
C ALA A 809 18.83 -57.34 -11.17
N ILE A 810 19.45 -56.32 -11.76
CA ILE A 810 20.72 -56.44 -12.51
C ILE A 810 21.86 -56.86 -11.59
N LEU A 811 22.02 -56.20 -10.44
CA LEU A 811 23.04 -56.51 -9.45
C LEU A 811 22.87 -57.92 -8.88
N GLY A 812 21.64 -58.31 -8.55
CA GLY A 812 21.31 -59.66 -8.09
C GLY A 812 21.59 -60.72 -9.15
N SER A 813 21.28 -60.45 -10.42
CA SER A 813 21.57 -61.36 -11.53
C SER A 813 23.07 -61.50 -11.79
N ALA A 814 23.82 -60.39 -11.78
CA ALA A 814 25.27 -60.39 -11.91
C ALA A 814 25.94 -61.17 -10.77
N GLN A 815 25.49 -60.96 -9.53
CA GLN A 815 26.00 -61.69 -8.37
C GLN A 815 25.68 -63.19 -8.44
N ASN A 816 24.49 -63.57 -8.93
CA ASN A 816 24.13 -64.97 -9.17
C ASN A 816 24.99 -65.62 -10.26
N LEU A 817 25.23 -64.93 -11.38
CA LEU A 817 26.14 -65.41 -12.43
C LEU A 817 27.56 -65.61 -11.90
N LYS A 818 28.06 -64.66 -11.11
CA LYS A 818 29.36 -64.78 -10.42
C LYS A 818 29.39 -66.05 -9.57
N ASN A 819 28.38 -66.29 -8.74
CA ASN A 819 28.32 -67.44 -7.86
C ASN A 819 28.22 -68.77 -8.65
N ARG A 820 27.43 -68.81 -9.72
CA ARG A 820 27.24 -70.00 -10.56
C ARG A 820 28.48 -70.37 -11.38
N LEU A 821 29.34 -69.40 -11.70
CA LEU A 821 30.56 -69.63 -12.50
C LEU A 821 31.83 -69.81 -11.66
N SER A 822 31.83 -69.45 -10.37
CA SER A 822 33.05 -69.46 -9.54
C SER A 822 32.95 -70.26 -8.26
N LYS A 823 31.75 -70.49 -7.71
CA LYS A 823 31.57 -71.20 -6.44
C LYS A 823 31.34 -72.69 -6.70
N ASN A 824 32.16 -73.54 -6.07
CA ASN A 824 31.95 -75.00 -6.04
C ASN A 824 30.74 -75.31 -5.16
N SER A 825 29.53 -75.16 -5.70
CA SER A 825 28.29 -75.57 -5.03
C SER A 825 27.80 -76.90 -5.58
N GLN A 826 27.19 -77.71 -4.72
CA GLN A 826 26.67 -79.03 -5.05
C GLN A 826 25.78 -79.00 -6.32
N LYS A 827 24.89 -78.01 -6.41
CA LYS A 827 23.98 -77.83 -7.55
C LYS A 827 24.69 -77.46 -8.86
N ASN A 828 25.82 -76.76 -8.81
CA ASN A 828 26.61 -76.46 -10.02
C ASN A 828 27.32 -77.72 -10.53
N ILE A 829 27.81 -78.57 -9.62
CA ILE A 829 28.48 -79.83 -9.96
C ILE A 829 27.48 -80.82 -10.56
N GLU A 830 26.28 -80.94 -9.97
CA GLU A 830 25.19 -81.79 -10.47
C GLU A 830 24.80 -81.43 -11.91
N ILE A 831 24.50 -80.15 -12.18
CA ILE A 831 24.11 -79.71 -13.53
C ILE A 831 25.26 -79.83 -14.54
N ALA A 832 26.50 -79.58 -14.11
CA ALA A 832 27.67 -79.77 -14.97
C ALA A 832 27.81 -81.24 -15.40
N ASN A 833 27.64 -82.17 -14.46
CA ASN A 833 27.67 -83.61 -14.73
C ASN A 833 26.50 -84.07 -15.63
N GLU A 834 25.28 -83.53 -15.44
CA GLU A 834 24.13 -83.77 -16.34
C GLU A 834 24.42 -83.33 -17.78
N CYS A 835 25.22 -82.28 -17.95
CA CYS A 835 25.67 -81.79 -19.25
C CYS A 835 26.95 -82.47 -19.76
N GLU A 836 27.44 -83.52 -19.08
CA GLU A 836 28.67 -84.26 -19.41
C GLU A 836 29.96 -83.41 -19.41
N VAL A 837 30.00 -82.31 -18.63
CA VAL A 837 31.17 -81.42 -18.51
C VAL A 837 31.57 -81.26 -17.04
N SER A 838 32.87 -81.24 -16.72
CA SER A 838 33.30 -80.95 -15.34
C SER A 838 33.13 -79.46 -15.01
N PHE A 839 32.68 -79.16 -13.79
CA PHE A 839 32.56 -77.76 -13.31
C PHE A 839 33.90 -77.01 -13.39
N GLU A 840 35.02 -77.72 -13.15
CA GLU A 840 36.37 -77.14 -13.24
C GLU A 840 36.70 -76.68 -14.67
N ASN A 841 36.25 -77.41 -15.70
CA ASN A 841 36.43 -76.99 -17.09
C ASN A 841 35.56 -75.77 -17.45
N ILE A 842 34.34 -75.69 -16.92
CA ILE A 842 33.45 -74.51 -17.09
C ILE A 842 34.06 -73.28 -16.43
N LYS A 843 34.59 -73.43 -15.20
CA LYS A 843 35.27 -72.36 -14.48
C LYS A 843 36.53 -71.88 -15.21
N LYS A 844 37.36 -72.81 -15.69
CA LYS A 844 38.56 -72.52 -16.49
C LYS A 844 38.21 -71.79 -17.79
N TYR A 845 37.12 -72.18 -18.47
CA TYR A 845 36.61 -71.47 -19.64
C TYR A 845 36.16 -70.05 -19.30
N ALA A 846 35.39 -69.88 -18.22
CA ALA A 846 34.90 -68.57 -17.77
C ALA A 846 36.04 -67.62 -17.37
N GLU A 847 37.11 -68.14 -16.76
CA GLU A 847 38.33 -67.38 -16.46
C GLU A 847 39.10 -67.01 -17.73
N ALA A 848 39.35 -67.98 -18.64
CA ALA A 848 40.07 -67.74 -19.89
C ALA A 848 39.35 -66.73 -20.81
N ARG A 849 38.02 -66.69 -20.77
CA ARG A 849 37.18 -65.74 -21.52
C ARG A 849 36.94 -64.42 -20.78
N ASN A 850 37.54 -64.22 -19.60
CA ASN A 850 37.38 -63.03 -18.77
C ASN A 850 35.93 -62.72 -18.35
N CYS A 851 35.06 -63.74 -18.28
CA CYS A 851 33.66 -63.57 -17.87
C CYS A 851 33.55 -62.95 -16.48
N MET A 852 34.46 -63.32 -15.55
CA MET A 852 34.49 -62.76 -14.20
C MET A 852 34.77 -61.26 -14.18
N LYS A 853 35.63 -60.77 -15.07
CA LYS A 853 35.94 -59.34 -15.20
C LYS A 853 34.74 -58.55 -15.75
N LEU A 854 34.02 -59.12 -16.71
CA LEU A 854 32.80 -58.52 -17.26
C LEU A 854 31.68 -58.43 -16.22
N ILE A 855 31.46 -59.52 -15.46
CA ILE A 855 30.46 -59.54 -14.38
C ILE A 855 30.83 -58.55 -13.27
N ALA A 856 32.12 -58.47 -12.90
CA ALA A 856 32.60 -57.47 -11.95
C ALA A 856 32.40 -56.04 -12.46
N GLY A 857 32.57 -55.80 -13.76
CA GLY A 857 32.28 -54.51 -14.41
C GLY A 857 30.80 -54.13 -14.32
N ILE A 858 29.88 -55.06 -14.62
CA ILE A 858 28.43 -54.84 -14.46
C ILE A 858 28.08 -54.52 -13.01
N HIS A 859 28.65 -55.27 -12.06
CA HIS A 859 28.41 -55.06 -10.64
C HIS A 859 28.94 -53.70 -10.16
N GLN A 860 30.13 -53.29 -10.60
CA GLN A 860 30.72 -52.00 -10.24
C GLN A 860 29.91 -50.83 -10.83
N SER A 861 29.50 -50.92 -12.10
CA SER A 861 28.65 -49.91 -12.73
C SER A 861 27.27 -49.82 -12.06
N GLY A 862 26.69 -50.97 -11.68
CA GLY A 862 25.43 -51.00 -10.96
C GLY A 862 25.52 -50.37 -9.57
N LEU A 863 26.56 -50.68 -8.79
CA LEU A 863 26.81 -50.02 -7.50
C LEU A 863 27.02 -48.50 -7.65
N ARG A 864 27.70 -48.08 -8.73
CA ARG A 864 27.88 -46.66 -9.02
C ARG A 864 26.55 -45.97 -9.29
N ALA A 865 25.69 -46.56 -10.11
CA ALA A 865 24.35 -46.03 -10.36
C ALA A 865 23.50 -45.99 -9.07
N ALA A 866 23.61 -47.01 -8.19
CA ALA A 866 22.93 -47.01 -6.89
C ALA A 866 23.36 -45.82 -6.02
N ASN A 867 24.67 -45.55 -5.95
CA ASN A 867 25.19 -44.41 -5.19
C ASN A 867 24.70 -43.07 -5.76
N ILE A 868 24.66 -42.90 -7.08
CA ILE A 868 24.13 -41.68 -7.72
C ILE A 868 22.66 -41.46 -7.35
N VAL A 869 21.86 -42.53 -7.40
CA VAL A 869 20.45 -42.52 -7.02
C VAL A 869 20.29 -42.21 -5.52
N GLN A 870 21.18 -42.71 -4.69
CA GLN A 870 21.17 -42.47 -3.25
C GLN A 870 21.57 -41.03 -2.90
N ASP A 871 22.56 -40.46 -3.59
CA ASP A 871 22.90 -39.04 -3.49
C ASP A 871 21.71 -38.17 -3.89
N MET A 872 21.01 -38.53 -4.96
CA MET A 872 19.77 -37.89 -5.41
C MET A 872 18.62 -38.02 -4.38
N LEU A 873 18.52 -39.14 -3.65
CA LEU A 873 17.55 -39.34 -2.56
C LEU A 873 17.87 -38.54 -1.30
N SER A 874 19.16 -38.41 -0.96
CA SER A 874 19.61 -37.62 0.20
C SER A 874 19.21 -36.14 0.09
N PHE A 875 19.06 -35.67 -1.15
CA PHE A 875 18.58 -34.34 -1.52
C PHE A 875 17.06 -34.16 -1.30
N SER A 876 16.24 -35.18 -1.57
CA SER A 876 14.76 -35.10 -1.47
C SER A 876 14.24 -35.18 -0.03
N ARG A 877 14.95 -35.90 0.85
CA ARG A 877 14.50 -36.10 2.24
C ARG A 877 14.81 -34.86 3.09
N LYS A 878 13.77 -34.14 3.53
CA LYS A 878 13.84 -33.32 4.75
C LYS A 878 13.97 -34.27 5.94
N SER A 879 15.18 -34.51 6.43
CA SER A 879 15.31 -35.15 7.74
C SER A 879 15.14 -34.08 8.82
N GLU A 880 14.12 -34.20 9.65
CA GLU A 880 14.02 -33.50 10.95
C GLU A 880 15.08 -34.09 11.90
N LYS A 881 16.35 -33.90 11.59
CA LYS A 881 17.43 -34.20 12.53
C LYS A 881 17.66 -32.99 13.41
N GLN A 882 17.71 -33.21 14.72
CA GLN A 882 18.08 -32.17 15.68
C GLN A 882 19.53 -31.74 15.43
N LEU A 883 19.73 -30.43 15.26
CA LEU A 883 21.06 -29.84 15.20
C LEU A 883 21.71 -29.91 16.58
N SER A 884 22.92 -30.45 16.66
CA SER A 884 23.72 -30.55 17.88
C SER A 884 24.90 -29.59 17.85
N TYR A 885 25.46 -29.27 19.02
CA TYR A 885 26.67 -28.47 19.10
C TYR A 885 27.88 -29.32 18.68
N HIS A 886 28.63 -28.83 17.70
CA HIS A 886 29.85 -29.45 17.24
C HIS A 886 30.98 -28.45 17.10
N ASN A 887 32.21 -28.90 17.37
CA ASN A 887 33.41 -28.16 17.08
C ASN A 887 33.83 -28.34 15.61
N LEU A 888 33.87 -27.24 14.86
CA LEU A 888 34.25 -27.26 13.44
C LEU A 888 35.68 -27.74 13.19
N ARG A 889 36.60 -27.45 14.12
CA ARG A 889 38.00 -27.92 14.03
C ARG A 889 38.03 -29.45 14.05
N ASP A 890 37.29 -30.06 14.96
CA ASP A 890 37.25 -31.53 15.11
C ASP A 890 36.59 -32.19 13.90
N LEU A 891 35.54 -31.59 13.34
CA LEU A 891 34.91 -32.08 12.12
C LEU A 891 35.85 -32.00 10.90
N LEU A 892 36.58 -30.89 10.76
CA LEU A 892 37.54 -30.71 9.67
C LEU A 892 38.72 -31.68 9.78
N GLU A 893 39.30 -31.83 10.96
CA GLU A 893 40.39 -32.79 11.20
C GLU A 893 39.94 -34.24 11.05
N SER A 894 38.73 -34.58 11.50
CA SER A 894 38.16 -35.92 11.30
C SER A 894 37.92 -36.21 9.82
N SER A 895 37.43 -35.23 9.06
CA SER A 895 37.27 -35.34 7.61
C SER A 895 38.61 -35.53 6.90
N LEU A 896 39.65 -34.79 7.27
CA LEU A 896 41.00 -34.98 6.73
C LEU A 896 41.54 -36.38 7.00
N LYS A 897 41.39 -36.89 8.23
CA LYS A 897 41.81 -38.25 8.60
C LYS A 897 41.11 -39.32 7.75
N LEU A 898 39.81 -39.17 7.48
CA LEU A 898 39.06 -40.09 6.63
C LEU A 898 39.60 -40.11 5.20
N VAL A 899 39.87 -38.93 4.63
CA VAL A 899 40.38 -38.83 3.25
C VAL A 899 41.82 -39.33 3.14
N MET A 900 42.66 -39.09 4.15
CA MET A 900 44.04 -39.60 4.20
C MET A 900 44.11 -41.13 4.30
N ASN A 901 43.06 -41.77 4.86
CA ASN A 901 42.98 -43.22 5.03
C ASN A 901 42.26 -43.94 3.88
N ASP A 902 41.56 -43.22 2.99
CA ASP A 902 40.88 -43.78 1.80
C ASP A 902 41.92 -44.12 0.71
N TYR A 903 42.76 -45.13 0.98
CA TYR A 903 43.80 -45.60 0.05
C TYR A 903 43.16 -46.46 -1.04
N ASN A 904 42.78 -45.85 -2.16
CA ASN A 904 42.24 -46.54 -3.32
C ASN A 904 43.19 -46.43 -4.51
N ILE A 905 43.93 -47.50 -4.79
CA ILE A 905 44.87 -47.70 -5.93
C ILE A 905 44.19 -47.49 -7.32
N LYS A 906 42.86 -47.31 -7.36
CA LYS A 906 42.07 -47.13 -8.60
C LYS A 906 41.83 -45.67 -9.01
N ASN A 907 42.04 -44.69 -8.12
CA ASN A 907 41.93 -43.28 -8.46
C ASN A 907 43.35 -42.74 -8.67
N ASN A 908 43.62 -42.06 -9.79
CA ASN A 908 44.96 -41.65 -10.26
C ASN A 908 45.71 -40.63 -9.36
N TYR A 909 45.43 -40.53 -8.06
CA TYR A 909 46.06 -39.57 -7.15
C TYR A 909 46.23 -40.12 -5.73
N ASP A 910 47.36 -39.77 -5.09
CA ASP A 910 47.67 -40.12 -3.69
C ASP A 910 47.55 -38.86 -2.81
N PHE A 911 46.51 -38.82 -1.97
CA PHE A 911 46.28 -37.74 -1.02
C PHE A 911 47.45 -37.50 -0.06
N LYS A 912 48.31 -38.51 0.17
CA LYS A 912 49.49 -38.39 1.05
C LYS A 912 50.58 -37.49 0.46
N GLN A 913 50.55 -37.24 -0.84
CA GLN A 913 51.51 -36.37 -1.53
C GLN A 913 51.11 -34.89 -1.48
N ILE A 914 49.90 -34.58 -1.00
CA ILE A 914 49.35 -33.23 -0.90
C ILE A 914 49.76 -32.62 0.44
N LYS A 915 50.41 -31.45 0.41
CA LYS A 915 50.79 -30.70 1.62
C LYS A 915 49.56 -30.01 2.22
N ILE A 916 49.26 -30.24 3.49
CA ILE A 916 48.12 -29.60 4.19
C ILE A 916 48.65 -28.48 5.11
N ILE A 917 48.28 -27.23 4.80
CA ILE A 917 48.58 -26.04 5.60
C ILE A 917 47.33 -25.68 6.40
N ARG A 918 47.48 -25.55 7.72
CA ARG A 918 46.38 -25.26 8.66
C ARG A 918 46.57 -23.88 9.26
N ASP A 919 45.55 -23.05 9.17
CA ASP A 919 45.51 -21.70 9.73
C ASP A 919 44.18 -21.53 10.48
N TYR A 920 44.16 -22.02 11.72
CA TYR A 920 42.96 -22.08 12.55
C TYR A 920 43.06 -21.09 13.70
N ASP A 921 42.03 -20.27 13.88
CA ASP A 921 41.90 -19.42 15.05
C ASP A 921 41.97 -20.28 16.34
N PRO A 922 42.71 -19.81 17.36
CA PRO A 922 42.93 -20.59 18.59
C PRO A 922 41.66 -20.81 19.42
N VAL A 923 40.63 -19.98 19.26
CA VAL A 923 39.36 -20.08 19.99
C VAL A 923 38.19 -19.98 19.02
N ILE A 924 37.57 -21.11 18.71
CA ILE A 924 36.37 -21.20 17.87
C ILE A 924 35.27 -21.87 18.69
N PRO A 925 34.15 -21.17 18.97
CA PRO A 925 33.02 -21.74 19.67
C PRO A 925 32.40 -22.92 18.90
N GLU A 926 31.68 -23.77 19.61
CA GLU A 926 30.86 -24.81 18.97
C GLU A 926 29.70 -24.16 18.20
N ILE A 927 29.39 -24.75 17.04
CA ILE A 927 28.27 -24.32 16.20
C ILE A 927 27.13 -25.33 16.31
N GLN A 928 25.90 -24.86 16.16
CA GLN A 928 24.73 -25.73 16.06
C GLN A 928 24.59 -26.27 14.63
N CYS A 929 25.00 -27.51 14.37
CA CYS A 929 24.95 -28.15 13.05
C CYS A 929 24.66 -29.66 13.11
N ASP A 930 24.35 -30.29 11.97
CA ASP A 930 24.49 -31.75 11.81
C ASP A 930 25.93 -32.06 11.40
N GLY A 931 26.71 -32.61 12.34
CA GLY A 931 28.11 -32.93 12.12
C GLY A 931 28.35 -33.89 10.93
N ASN A 932 27.42 -34.80 10.63
CA ASN A 932 27.58 -35.73 9.51
C ASN A 932 27.40 -35.03 8.16
N GLU A 933 26.45 -34.09 8.08
CA GLU A 933 26.21 -33.34 6.85
C GLU A 933 27.36 -32.37 6.56
N ILE A 934 27.85 -31.66 7.59
CA ILE A 934 29.03 -30.81 7.45
C ILE A 934 30.25 -31.66 7.06
N GLN A 935 30.46 -32.81 7.69
CA GLN A 935 31.52 -33.75 7.30
C GLN A 935 31.37 -34.22 5.85
N GLN A 936 30.15 -34.50 5.37
CA GLN A 936 29.90 -34.83 3.96
C GLN A 936 30.29 -33.68 3.01
N VAL A 937 29.97 -32.43 3.37
CA VAL A 937 30.40 -31.25 2.61
C VAL A 937 31.92 -31.17 2.52
N LEU A 938 32.60 -31.28 3.67
CA LEU A 938 34.05 -31.20 3.75
C LEU A 938 34.73 -32.32 2.94
N LEU A 939 34.25 -33.56 3.05
CA LEU A 939 34.75 -34.71 2.30
C LEU A 939 34.61 -34.50 0.79
N ASN A 940 33.48 -33.98 0.35
CA ASN A 940 33.22 -33.73 -1.06
C ASN A 940 34.15 -32.64 -1.63
N LEU A 941 34.34 -31.53 -0.90
CA LEU A 941 35.25 -30.46 -1.30
C LEU A 941 36.70 -30.91 -1.35
N LEU A 942 37.17 -31.62 -0.32
CA LEU A 942 38.54 -32.15 -0.28
C LEU A 942 38.79 -33.12 -1.46
N LYS A 943 37.88 -34.07 -1.70
CA LYS A 943 38.00 -35.03 -2.82
C LYS A 943 38.05 -34.33 -4.18
N ASN A 944 37.16 -33.36 -4.42
CA ASN A 944 37.16 -32.61 -5.68
C ASN A 944 38.43 -31.78 -5.86
N GLY A 945 38.94 -31.15 -4.79
CA GLY A 945 40.19 -30.38 -4.86
C GLY A 945 41.41 -31.26 -5.14
N ALA A 946 41.51 -32.44 -4.52
CA ALA A 946 42.64 -33.34 -4.78
C ALA A 946 42.63 -33.95 -6.18
N GLU A 947 41.46 -34.29 -6.69
CA GLU A 947 41.31 -34.73 -8.07
C GLU A 947 41.70 -33.61 -9.04
N ALA A 948 41.23 -32.38 -8.82
CA ALA A 948 41.61 -31.24 -9.65
C ALA A 948 43.12 -30.97 -9.63
N MET A 949 43.76 -31.06 -8.46
CA MET A 949 45.22 -30.90 -8.36
C MET A 949 45.98 -31.98 -9.12
N SER A 950 45.45 -33.21 -9.23
CA SER A 950 46.10 -34.28 -9.99
C SER A 950 46.14 -34.04 -11.51
N GLU A 951 45.24 -33.20 -12.03
CA GLU A 951 45.20 -32.84 -13.45
C GLU A 951 46.23 -31.75 -13.82
N LYS A 952 46.83 -31.08 -12.83
CA LYS A 952 47.82 -30.01 -13.03
C LYS A 952 49.24 -30.58 -12.97
N ILE A 953 50.04 -30.27 -13.98
CA ILE A 953 51.48 -30.53 -13.96
C ILE A 953 52.15 -29.38 -13.19
N TYR A 954 52.75 -29.69 -12.05
CA TYR A 954 53.44 -28.70 -11.25
C TYR A 954 54.92 -28.57 -11.66
N VAL A 955 55.40 -27.33 -11.75
CA VAL A 955 56.80 -27.00 -12.02
C VAL A 955 57.33 -26.23 -10.80
N GLY A 956 57.96 -26.94 -9.85
CA GLY A 956 58.60 -26.37 -8.66
C GLY A 956 57.73 -26.27 -7.40
N GLU A 957 56.41 -26.22 -7.51
CA GLU A 957 55.48 -26.27 -6.36
C GLU A 957 54.88 -27.66 -6.19
N ASN A 958 54.57 -28.08 -4.95
CA ASN A 958 53.84 -29.34 -4.72
C ASN A 958 52.34 -29.06 -4.57
N PRO A 959 51.46 -30.05 -4.86
CA PRO A 959 50.03 -29.91 -4.60
C PRO A 959 49.80 -29.63 -3.11
N GLN A 960 48.99 -28.61 -2.81
CA GLN A 960 48.74 -28.18 -1.43
C GLN A 960 47.31 -27.70 -1.20
N PHE A 961 46.81 -27.98 0.00
CA PHE A 961 45.61 -27.37 0.54
C PHE A 961 45.98 -26.33 1.61
N LEU A 962 45.32 -25.18 1.57
CA LEU A 962 45.29 -24.21 2.66
C LEU A 962 43.89 -24.24 3.29
N LEU A 963 43.84 -24.59 4.57
CA LEU A 963 42.60 -24.68 5.34
C LEU A 963 42.59 -23.57 6.37
N LYS A 964 41.65 -22.64 6.23
CA LYS A 964 41.45 -21.57 7.22
C LYS A 964 40.17 -21.78 8.00
N LEU A 965 40.25 -21.52 9.30
CA LEU A 965 39.09 -21.56 10.17
C LEU A 965 39.12 -20.33 11.07
N HIS A 966 38.18 -19.41 10.92
CA HIS A 966 38.16 -18.17 11.70
C HIS A 966 36.75 -17.72 12.07
N LYS A 967 36.66 -16.86 13.09
CA LYS A 967 35.40 -16.24 13.50
C LYS A 967 35.33 -14.79 13.00
N SER A 968 34.19 -14.40 12.43
CA SER A 968 33.89 -13.00 12.16
C SER A 968 32.42 -12.70 12.48
N GLY A 969 32.19 -11.88 13.52
CA GLY A 969 30.86 -11.61 14.06
C GLY A 969 30.19 -12.87 14.63
N ASP A 970 28.92 -13.09 14.26
CA ASP A 970 28.13 -14.26 14.66
C ASP A 970 28.21 -15.43 13.66
N MET A 971 29.24 -15.43 12.80
CA MET A 971 29.46 -16.46 11.79
C MET A 971 30.84 -17.12 11.95
N ALA A 972 30.90 -18.43 11.74
CA ALA A 972 32.11 -19.21 11.60
C ALA A 972 32.46 -19.39 10.11
N PHE A 973 33.73 -19.21 9.76
CA PHE A 973 34.22 -19.27 8.39
C PHE A 973 35.14 -20.48 8.23
N ILE A 974 34.86 -21.32 7.23
CA ILE A 974 35.72 -22.42 6.78
C ILE A 974 36.16 -22.10 5.36
N GLU A 975 37.45 -21.90 5.14
CA GLU A 975 38.01 -21.72 3.80
C GLU A 975 38.85 -22.94 3.42
N ILE A 976 38.56 -23.52 2.27
CA ILE A 976 39.31 -24.66 1.70
C ILE A 976 39.86 -24.20 0.36
N THR A 977 41.16 -23.92 0.30
CA THR A 977 41.85 -23.48 -0.91
C THR A 977 42.77 -24.57 -1.43
N ASP A 978 42.62 -24.95 -2.70
CA ASP A 978 43.56 -25.79 -3.45
C ASP A 978 44.39 -24.97 -4.43
N ASN A 979 45.60 -25.45 -4.78
CA ASN A 979 46.44 -24.86 -5.83
C ASN A 979 46.33 -25.59 -7.17
N GLY A 980 45.14 -26.12 -7.49
CA GLY A 980 44.84 -26.83 -8.72
C GLY A 980 44.77 -25.94 -9.97
N PRO A 981 44.19 -26.41 -11.08
CA PRO A 981 44.13 -25.69 -12.35
C PRO A 981 43.16 -24.51 -12.35
N GLY A 982 42.36 -24.30 -11.29
CA GLY A 982 41.38 -23.21 -11.22
C GLY A 982 40.24 -23.33 -12.25
N MET A 983 39.36 -22.33 -12.28
CA MET A 983 38.19 -22.27 -13.15
C MET A 983 38.09 -20.92 -13.85
N ASN A 984 37.52 -20.91 -15.07
CA ASN A 984 37.15 -19.66 -15.74
C ASN A 984 35.83 -19.09 -15.15
N GLU A 985 35.50 -17.84 -15.51
CA GLU A 985 34.29 -17.14 -15.02
C GLU A 985 32.97 -17.88 -15.34
N GLU A 986 32.88 -18.52 -16.51
CA GLU A 986 31.68 -19.22 -16.93
C GLU A 986 31.43 -20.48 -16.10
N THR A 987 32.48 -21.28 -15.89
CA THR A 987 32.45 -22.46 -15.02
C THR A 987 32.21 -22.06 -13.57
N ARG A 988 32.88 -21.03 -13.05
CA ARG A 988 32.71 -20.58 -11.66
C ARG A 988 31.25 -20.21 -11.34
N LYS A 989 30.55 -19.57 -12.27
CA LYS A 989 29.12 -19.20 -12.08
C LYS A 989 28.18 -20.40 -12.04
N ARG A 990 28.55 -21.49 -12.72
CA ARG A 990 27.69 -22.66 -12.92
C ARG A 990 28.08 -23.86 -12.06
N ILE A 991 29.25 -23.84 -11.41
CA ILE A 991 29.80 -25.01 -10.69
C ILE A 991 28.95 -25.49 -9.51
N LEU A 992 28.08 -24.62 -8.98
CA LEU A 992 27.12 -24.94 -7.92
C LEU A 992 25.72 -25.31 -8.48
N GLU A 993 25.52 -25.24 -9.81
CA GLU A 993 24.29 -25.68 -10.46
C GLU A 993 24.17 -27.21 -10.42
N PRO A 994 22.97 -27.76 -10.16
CA PRO A 994 22.75 -29.21 -10.22
C PRO A 994 23.05 -29.78 -11.60
N PHE A 995 23.69 -30.95 -11.63
CA PHE A 995 24.07 -31.69 -12.85
C PHE A 995 25.13 -31.00 -13.72
N TYR A 996 25.65 -29.83 -13.32
CA TYR A 996 26.75 -29.20 -14.02
C TYR A 996 28.07 -29.87 -13.63
N THR A 997 28.84 -30.32 -14.62
CA THR A 997 30.14 -30.95 -14.41
C THR A 997 31.06 -30.62 -15.58
N THR A 998 32.32 -30.32 -15.29
CA THR A 998 33.39 -30.16 -16.28
C THR A 998 34.02 -31.48 -16.70
N LYS A 999 33.71 -32.58 -15.98
CA LYS A 999 34.25 -33.91 -16.24
C LYS A 999 33.59 -34.60 -17.45
N PRO A 1000 34.31 -35.49 -18.17
CA PRO A 1000 33.75 -36.29 -19.24
C PRO A 1000 32.53 -37.11 -18.81
N ALA A 1001 31.65 -37.41 -19.75
CA ALA A 1001 30.43 -38.19 -19.50
C ALA A 1001 30.76 -39.52 -18.80
N GLY A 1002 30.21 -39.72 -17.60
CA GLY A 1002 30.44 -40.91 -16.79
C GLY A 1002 31.55 -40.80 -15.73
N GLN A 1003 32.24 -39.66 -15.58
CA GLN A 1003 33.23 -39.43 -14.51
C GLN A 1003 32.73 -38.53 -13.37
N GLY A 1004 31.76 -37.66 -13.62
CA GLY A 1004 31.13 -36.81 -12.60
C GLY A 1004 29.61 -36.76 -12.74
N THR A 1005 28.89 -36.69 -11.61
CA THR A 1005 27.42 -36.56 -11.57
C THR A 1005 26.94 -35.12 -11.67
N GLY A 1006 27.83 -34.15 -11.39
CA GLY A 1006 27.48 -32.73 -11.25
C GLY A 1006 26.55 -32.41 -10.07
N LEU A 1007 26.30 -33.38 -9.18
CA LEU A 1007 25.38 -33.21 -8.03
C LEU A 1007 26.12 -32.92 -6.71
N GLY A 1008 27.38 -33.32 -6.59
CA GLY A 1008 28.10 -33.22 -5.31
C GLY A 1008 28.15 -31.78 -4.78
N LEU A 1009 28.64 -30.84 -5.59
CA LEU A 1009 28.80 -29.45 -5.17
C LEU A 1009 27.45 -28.73 -4.94
N SER A 1010 26.42 -29.06 -5.71
CA SER A 1010 25.06 -28.53 -5.48
C SER A 1010 24.44 -29.07 -4.19
N VAL A 1011 24.71 -30.34 -3.85
CA VAL A 1011 24.31 -30.92 -2.55
C VAL A 1011 25.05 -30.24 -1.40
N SER A 1012 26.35 -29.99 -1.56
CA SER A 1012 27.13 -29.25 -0.56
C SER A 1012 26.60 -27.84 -0.35
N TYR A 1013 26.30 -27.11 -1.41
CA TYR A 1013 25.70 -25.78 -1.35
C TYR A 1013 24.36 -25.78 -0.58
N PHE A 1014 23.51 -26.77 -0.85
CA PHE A 1014 22.19 -26.88 -0.21
C PHE A 1014 22.27 -27.23 1.28
N ILE A 1015 23.15 -28.17 1.67
CA ILE A 1015 23.39 -28.50 3.08
C ILE A 1015 23.75 -27.24 3.87
N ILE A 1016 24.64 -26.41 3.31
CA ILE A 1016 25.06 -25.17 3.98
C ILE A 1016 23.93 -24.13 3.99
N THR A 1017 23.27 -23.88 2.86
CA THR A 1017 22.32 -22.76 2.72
C THR A 1017 20.93 -23.05 3.29
N ASP A 1018 20.32 -24.18 2.97
CA ASP A 1018 18.94 -24.47 3.36
C ASP A 1018 18.87 -25.10 4.75
N ARG A 1019 19.74 -26.07 5.05
CA ARG A 1019 19.69 -26.83 6.33
C ARG A 1019 20.38 -26.12 7.48
N HIS A 1020 21.47 -25.40 7.21
CA HIS A 1020 22.27 -24.74 8.25
C HIS A 1020 22.20 -23.20 8.21
N LYS A 1021 21.35 -22.63 7.34
CA LYS A 1021 21.17 -21.16 7.18
C LYS A 1021 22.48 -20.39 6.99
N GLY A 1022 23.48 -21.07 6.42
CA GLY A 1022 24.78 -20.52 6.09
C GLY A 1022 24.86 -20.02 4.65
N SER A 1023 26.08 -19.74 4.20
CA SER A 1023 26.36 -19.40 2.80
C SER A 1023 27.62 -20.10 2.32
N MET A 1024 27.66 -20.50 1.05
CA MET A 1024 28.84 -21.10 0.42
C MET A 1024 29.19 -20.31 -0.84
N GLU A 1025 30.42 -19.80 -0.89
CA GLU A 1025 30.95 -19.00 -2.00
C GLU A 1025 32.16 -19.71 -2.63
N VAL A 1026 32.38 -19.47 -3.91
CA VAL A 1026 33.50 -20.03 -4.67
C VAL A 1026 34.29 -18.91 -5.34
N PHE A 1027 35.59 -18.90 -5.08
CA PHE A 1027 36.56 -18.01 -5.71
C PHE A 1027 37.57 -18.88 -6.45
N SER A 1028 37.99 -18.46 -7.64
CA SER A 1028 38.94 -19.24 -8.42
C SER A 1028 39.63 -18.35 -9.43
N GLU A 1029 40.91 -18.64 -9.66
CA GLU A 1029 41.72 -18.00 -10.69
C GLU A 1029 42.26 -19.08 -11.63
N GLN A 1030 41.88 -18.99 -12.91
CA GLN A 1030 42.25 -19.97 -13.91
C GLN A 1030 43.78 -20.13 -14.01
N GLY A 1031 44.24 -21.37 -13.93
CA GLY A 1031 45.65 -21.79 -13.89
C GLY A 1031 46.29 -21.77 -12.51
N LYS A 1032 45.67 -21.19 -11.47
CA LYS A 1032 46.32 -20.97 -10.18
C LYS A 1032 45.70 -21.72 -9.00
N TRP A 1033 44.46 -21.41 -8.62
CA TRP A 1033 43.85 -21.90 -7.38
C TRP A 1033 42.32 -21.84 -7.41
N THR A 1034 41.68 -22.62 -6.54
CA THR A 1034 40.25 -22.53 -6.21
C THR A 1034 40.08 -22.47 -4.70
N SER A 1035 39.19 -21.62 -4.22
CA SER A 1035 38.85 -21.48 -2.80
C SER A 1035 37.34 -21.54 -2.61
N PHE A 1036 36.91 -22.47 -1.76
CA PHE A 1036 35.53 -22.54 -1.27
C PHE A 1036 35.46 -21.92 0.12
N VAL A 1037 34.56 -20.95 0.30
CA VAL A 1037 34.33 -20.25 1.56
C VAL A 1037 32.95 -20.60 2.08
N ILE A 1038 32.90 -21.31 3.20
CA ILE A 1038 31.67 -21.70 3.89
C ILE A 1038 31.49 -20.81 5.12
N LYS A 1039 30.31 -20.22 5.26
CA LYS A 1039 29.93 -19.38 6.42
C LYS A 1039 28.76 -20.06 7.12
N LEU A 1040 28.90 -20.33 8.41
CA LEU A 1040 27.87 -20.99 9.24
C LEU A 1040 27.55 -20.12 10.46
N PRO A 1041 26.27 -19.91 10.80
CA PRO A 1041 25.89 -19.15 11.99
C PRO A 1041 26.16 -19.96 13.28
N TYR A 1042 26.55 -19.29 14.37
CA TYR A 1042 26.68 -19.96 15.68
C TYR A 1042 25.32 -20.38 16.28
N LYS A 1043 24.22 -19.74 15.85
CA LYS A 1043 22.84 -20.10 16.20
C LYS A 1043 22.05 -20.25 14.89
N ALA A 1044 21.53 -21.44 14.63
CA ALA A 1044 20.81 -21.78 13.40
C ALA A 1044 19.36 -21.29 13.41
#